data_AF-A0A9E3TWH0-F1
#
_entry.id   AF-A0A9E3TWH0-F1
#
_cell.length_a   1.000
_cell.length_b   1.000
_cell.length_c   1.000
_cell.angle_alpha   90.00
_cell.angle_beta   90.00
_cell.angle_gamma   90.00
#
_symmetry.space_group_name_H-M   'P 1'
#
loop_
_entity.id
_entity.type
_entity.pdbx_description
1 polymer ?
#
loop_
_entity_poly.entity_id
_entity_poly.type
_entity_poly.pdbx_seq_one_letter_code
_entity_poly.pdbx_strand_id
1 'polypeptide(L)'
;VGVSWLPTYHDMGLVGGILMPLAYGRPSVLMPPMAFLASPVRWLAAISKHRAMISGGPNFAYQLCVDRIRPEECKGLDLSCWEVAYNGAEPIRPDTLRAFSQKFSEWGFNPQAHYPCFGLAESTLIVAGKDRSQSATVRRFDAHQLAANIATEPRDESAVRQLVGCGEPLPGAEVAIVDTSSGRRLPNERIGEIWVRGESVAQGYWRQPEATEATFGGRLPGEPASRPPFLRTGDLGFLSHGQLFVTGRIKDLIIVHGVNRYPQDIEQTVERVGEPWQIGAAAAFSVDMENRERLIVVAEVRRRQGDWNEVFDAIRAGVTREHDVPPDAIALVRLGSLPKTTSGKLQRHACREAFLQGELKVIAQWRGWAEALPAGDWSNWQEFDLGGSAEGIDPLTARMVLEQVRAVARNRAADVNLDTNIVDIGLDSLERMEIVAALEEAFGGRLPSDVMAEAETCRQVILAVQTYLGKPHAKSLETLPAGPSAEDSDVRQWPEVRRLREESQRLESLGLANPFFHPHEGIAGAETTINGRKLLNFASYNYLGMAGDPAVMQAAKEAVDRYGTSVSASRLVSGERPLHGQLERAIADLIGAESSLVFIGGHATNESTIGHLFKPGDLVVHDWLAHNSIIQGALLSGARRRAFAHNNYDALDRLLKRVRGEYRRVLIVVEGVYGMDGDFPDLARLVDIKRRHKAMLMVDEAHSLGTMGRTGRGIGEHCGVAPDDVDIWMGTLSKSLGSCGGYIAGCDDLIHYLRYTAPGFVYSVGISPANAAAALASIRQLRRHPERVEALRRRSAEFLQLVQAHGLNTGQSGGTPVIPIILGDPTLTLQAAQSLLAQGINVRPLLPPAVEENGARLRFFITSQHTTDQLRAAADAVAACVAQLRPAGPSNGHSANGNGAASPQRGALRR
;
A
#
# COMPACT_ATOMS: atom_id res chain seq x y z
N VAL A 1 13.82 -56.87 -10.02
CA VAL A 1 13.95 -56.19 -11.35
C VAL A 1 13.45 -54.76 -11.19
N GLY A 2 14.11 -53.77 -11.77
CA GLY A 2 13.65 -52.38 -11.81
C GLY A 2 13.05 -52.00 -13.17
N VAL A 3 12.18 -51.00 -13.19
CA VAL A 3 11.71 -50.33 -14.42
C VAL A 3 11.93 -48.83 -14.27
N SER A 4 12.53 -48.19 -15.26
CA SER A 4 12.66 -46.73 -15.30
C SER A 4 12.28 -46.19 -16.67
N TRP A 5 11.35 -45.24 -16.68
CA TRP A 5 11.05 -44.41 -17.84
C TRP A 5 11.71 -43.04 -17.76
N LEU A 6 12.38 -42.74 -16.65
CA LEU A 6 12.95 -41.43 -16.37
C LEU A 6 14.15 -41.14 -17.28
N PRO A 7 14.34 -39.89 -17.73
CA PRO A 7 15.44 -39.57 -18.63
C PRO A 7 16.80 -39.87 -17.99
N THR A 8 17.70 -40.50 -18.75
CA THR A 8 19.02 -40.95 -18.27
C THR A 8 20.04 -39.82 -18.09
N TYR A 9 19.71 -38.61 -18.52
CA TYR A 9 20.48 -37.40 -18.26
C TYR A 9 19.96 -36.62 -17.04
N HIS A 10 18.92 -37.12 -16.37
CA HIS A 10 18.50 -36.65 -15.04
C HIS A 10 19.02 -37.62 -13.96
N ASP A 11 19.33 -37.08 -12.79
CA ASP A 11 19.80 -37.81 -11.60
C ASP A 11 18.92 -39.03 -11.24
N MET A 12 17.59 -38.89 -11.17
CA MET A 12 16.72 -40.03 -10.85
C MET A 12 16.79 -41.15 -11.90
N GLY A 13 16.90 -40.81 -13.18
CA GLY A 13 16.99 -41.80 -14.27
C GLY A 13 18.38 -42.42 -14.37
N LEU A 14 19.43 -41.60 -14.24
CA LEU A 14 20.82 -42.04 -14.26
C LEU A 14 21.17 -42.84 -13.02
N VAL A 15 21.05 -42.24 -11.84
CA VAL A 15 21.45 -42.84 -10.57
C VAL A 15 20.47 -43.93 -10.17
N GLY A 16 19.17 -43.65 -10.15
CA GLY A 16 18.16 -44.62 -9.73
C GLY A 16 17.88 -45.70 -10.78
N GLY A 17 17.81 -45.33 -12.06
CA GLY A 17 17.44 -46.25 -13.14
C GLY A 17 18.58 -47.08 -13.73
N ILE A 18 19.84 -46.58 -13.68
CA ILE A 18 21.00 -47.24 -14.30
C ILE A 18 22.07 -47.59 -13.26
N LEU A 19 22.62 -46.60 -12.56
CA LEU A 19 23.81 -46.81 -11.72
C LEU A 19 23.51 -47.67 -10.49
N MET A 20 22.38 -47.48 -9.83
CA MET A 20 22.00 -48.29 -8.67
C MET A 20 21.77 -49.76 -9.04
N PRO A 21 20.96 -50.12 -10.06
CA PRO A 21 20.86 -51.51 -10.51
C PRO A 21 22.20 -52.12 -10.91
N LEU A 22 23.07 -51.35 -11.57
CA LEU A 22 24.41 -51.79 -11.95
C LEU A 22 25.29 -52.07 -10.72
N ALA A 23 25.29 -51.18 -9.73
CA ALA A 23 26.06 -51.33 -8.49
C ALA A 23 25.62 -52.56 -7.67
N TYR A 24 24.33 -52.89 -7.68
CA TYR A 24 23.78 -54.05 -6.97
C TYR A 24 23.66 -55.32 -7.82
N GLY A 25 24.12 -55.30 -9.08
CA GLY A 25 24.04 -56.45 -9.99
C GLY A 25 22.61 -56.91 -10.29
N ARG A 26 21.65 -55.96 -10.37
CA ARG A 26 20.23 -56.24 -10.61
C ARG A 26 19.80 -55.77 -12.02
N PRO A 27 18.88 -56.49 -12.68
CA PRO A 27 18.36 -56.07 -13.99
C PRO A 27 17.43 -54.86 -13.86
N SER A 28 17.56 -53.92 -14.80
CA SER A 28 16.71 -52.74 -14.96
C SER A 28 16.20 -52.64 -16.39
N VAL A 29 14.91 -52.42 -16.55
CA VAL A 29 14.26 -52.22 -17.86
C VAL A 29 14.09 -50.73 -18.08
N LEU A 30 14.70 -50.21 -19.14
CA LEU A 30 14.60 -48.80 -19.51
C LEU A 30 13.55 -48.64 -20.62
N MET A 31 12.69 -47.65 -20.46
CA MET A 31 11.77 -47.23 -21.52
C MET A 31 11.94 -45.74 -21.83
N PRO A 32 11.72 -45.30 -23.08
CA PRO A 32 11.81 -43.87 -23.40
C PRO A 32 10.77 -43.06 -22.61
N PRO A 33 11.13 -41.89 -22.05
CA PRO A 33 10.18 -41.01 -21.36
C PRO A 33 8.96 -40.67 -22.23
N MET A 34 9.20 -40.41 -23.53
CA MET A 34 8.14 -40.12 -24.50
C MET A 34 7.18 -41.29 -24.71
N ALA A 35 7.62 -42.53 -24.52
CA ALA A 35 6.74 -43.69 -24.62
C ALA A 35 5.74 -43.75 -23.46
N PHE A 36 6.15 -43.37 -22.25
CA PHE A 36 5.28 -43.20 -21.09
C PHE A 36 4.32 -42.02 -21.28
N LEU A 37 4.85 -40.84 -21.63
CA LEU A 37 4.03 -39.64 -21.81
C LEU A 37 2.95 -39.80 -22.89
N ALA A 38 3.25 -40.53 -23.97
CA ALA A 38 2.28 -40.82 -25.03
C ALA A 38 1.19 -41.80 -24.59
N SER A 39 1.51 -42.78 -23.73
CA SER A 39 0.58 -43.80 -23.27
C SER A 39 1.01 -44.31 -21.88
N PRO A 40 0.47 -43.72 -20.79
CA PRO A 40 0.91 -44.00 -19.42
C PRO A 40 0.75 -45.46 -18.99
N VAL A 41 -0.22 -46.18 -19.57
CA VAL A 41 -0.44 -47.62 -19.29
C VAL A 41 0.78 -48.47 -19.65
N ARG A 42 1.63 -48.03 -20.58
CA ARG A 42 2.87 -48.75 -20.94
C ARG A 42 3.84 -48.88 -19.76
N TRP A 43 3.85 -47.93 -18.83
CA TRP A 43 4.65 -48.03 -17.63
C TRP A 43 4.15 -49.15 -16.70
N LEU A 44 2.84 -49.19 -16.45
CA LEU A 44 2.20 -50.24 -15.64
C LEU A 44 2.34 -51.62 -16.31
N ALA A 45 2.21 -51.68 -17.63
CA ALA A 45 2.42 -52.90 -18.42
C ALA A 45 3.88 -53.38 -18.35
N ALA A 46 4.86 -52.48 -18.38
CA ALA A 46 6.26 -52.83 -18.21
C ALA A 46 6.54 -53.39 -16.80
N ILE A 47 5.97 -52.77 -15.76
CA ILE A 47 6.06 -53.27 -14.38
C ILE A 47 5.50 -54.69 -14.28
N SER A 48 4.28 -54.90 -14.78
CA SER A 48 3.61 -56.20 -14.72
C SER A 48 4.34 -57.27 -15.53
N LYS A 49 4.70 -56.98 -16.80
CA LYS A 49 5.41 -57.91 -17.69
C LYS A 49 6.75 -58.37 -17.11
N HIS A 50 7.52 -57.46 -16.52
CA HIS A 50 8.86 -57.75 -16.01
C HIS A 50 8.89 -58.07 -14.51
N ARG A 51 7.71 -58.15 -13.87
CA ARG A 51 7.54 -58.28 -12.41
C ARG A 51 8.46 -57.33 -11.64
N ALA A 52 8.44 -56.05 -12.02
CA ALA A 52 9.34 -55.05 -11.48
C ALA A 52 8.93 -54.67 -10.05
N MET A 53 9.89 -54.76 -9.13
CA MET A 53 9.66 -54.49 -7.70
C MET A 53 9.90 -53.02 -7.33
N ILE A 54 10.72 -52.33 -8.13
CA ILE A 54 11.05 -50.93 -7.93
C ILE A 54 10.83 -50.15 -9.23
N SER A 55 10.04 -49.10 -9.13
CA SER A 55 9.79 -48.15 -10.21
C SER A 55 9.15 -46.90 -9.60
N GLY A 56 9.24 -45.77 -10.28
CA GLY A 56 8.68 -44.55 -9.74
C GLY A 56 9.05 -43.34 -10.56
N GLY A 57 8.68 -42.18 -10.03
CA GLY A 57 8.90 -40.90 -10.68
C GLY A 57 8.26 -39.77 -9.87
N PRO A 58 8.18 -38.57 -10.44
CA PRO A 58 7.53 -37.46 -9.76
C PRO A 58 6.02 -37.66 -9.61
N ASN A 59 5.40 -36.89 -8.71
CA ASN A 59 3.99 -37.03 -8.35
C ASN A 59 3.04 -36.95 -9.57
N PHE A 60 3.33 -36.10 -10.56
CA PHE A 60 2.55 -35.96 -11.78
C PHE A 60 2.46 -37.27 -12.57
N ALA A 61 3.46 -38.15 -12.49
CA ALA A 61 3.47 -39.40 -13.25
C ALA A 61 2.38 -40.37 -12.76
N TYR A 62 2.25 -40.48 -11.44
CA TYR A 62 1.15 -41.23 -10.81
C TYR A 62 -0.20 -40.63 -11.19
N GLN A 63 -0.29 -39.30 -11.14
CA GLN A 63 -1.53 -38.63 -11.47
C GLN A 63 -1.91 -38.76 -12.96
N LEU A 64 -0.93 -38.73 -13.86
CA LEU A 64 -1.14 -38.94 -15.29
C LEU A 64 -1.72 -40.34 -15.57
N CYS A 65 -1.30 -41.36 -14.80
CA CYS A 65 -1.90 -42.68 -14.84
C CYS A 65 -3.36 -42.65 -14.37
N VAL A 66 -3.66 -41.93 -13.28
CA VAL A 66 -5.04 -41.74 -12.78
C VAL A 66 -5.90 -41.01 -13.80
N ASP A 67 -5.37 -40.02 -14.52
CA ASP A 67 -6.18 -39.19 -15.41
C ASP A 67 -6.41 -39.83 -16.78
N ARG A 68 -5.44 -40.58 -17.32
CA ARG A 68 -5.46 -41.02 -18.73
C ARG A 68 -5.73 -42.50 -18.95
N ILE A 69 -5.36 -43.37 -18.01
CA ILE A 69 -5.51 -44.81 -18.22
C ILE A 69 -6.97 -45.19 -18.02
N ARG A 70 -7.59 -45.81 -19.01
CA ARG A 70 -8.97 -46.31 -18.88
C ARG A 70 -8.99 -47.74 -18.32
N PRO A 71 -10.04 -48.17 -17.61
CA PRO A 71 -10.14 -49.53 -17.06
C PRO A 71 -9.90 -50.63 -18.11
N GLU A 72 -10.41 -50.45 -19.34
CA GLU A 72 -10.22 -51.37 -20.46
C GLU A 72 -8.75 -51.55 -20.89
N GLU A 73 -7.91 -50.53 -20.71
CA GLU A 73 -6.47 -50.60 -21.00
C GLU A 73 -5.69 -51.38 -19.94
N CYS A 74 -6.26 -51.55 -18.74
CA CYS A 74 -5.65 -52.29 -17.64
C CYS A 74 -5.86 -53.81 -17.72
N LYS A 75 -6.57 -54.31 -18.75
CA LYS A 75 -6.89 -55.74 -18.87
C LYS A 75 -5.60 -56.58 -18.92
N GLY A 76 -5.45 -57.47 -17.93
CA GLY A 76 -4.29 -58.36 -17.81
C GLY A 76 -3.09 -57.78 -17.07
N LEU A 77 -3.20 -56.59 -16.48
CA LEU A 77 -2.20 -56.06 -15.56
C LEU A 77 -2.22 -56.78 -14.21
N ASP A 78 -1.03 -57.02 -13.67
CA ASP A 78 -0.75 -57.50 -12.31
C ASP A 78 0.35 -56.61 -11.70
N LEU A 79 -0.03 -55.76 -10.75
CA LEU A 79 0.82 -54.80 -10.04
C LEU A 79 1.20 -55.27 -8.63
N SER A 80 0.83 -56.50 -8.23
CA SER A 80 1.13 -57.06 -6.91
C SER A 80 2.63 -57.22 -6.62
N CYS A 81 3.45 -57.23 -7.67
CA CYS A 81 4.91 -57.31 -7.58
C CYS A 81 5.59 -55.97 -7.23
N TRP A 82 4.87 -54.85 -7.30
CA TRP A 82 5.45 -53.52 -7.11
C TRP A 82 5.56 -53.20 -5.61
N GLU A 83 6.78 -53.24 -5.08
CA GLU A 83 7.03 -53.03 -3.64
C GLU A 83 7.49 -51.61 -3.30
N VAL A 84 8.21 -50.96 -4.22
CA VAL A 84 8.74 -49.61 -4.05
C VAL A 84 8.30 -48.74 -5.21
N ALA A 85 7.19 -48.04 -5.00
CA ALA A 85 6.64 -47.00 -5.86
C ALA A 85 7.17 -45.64 -5.41
N TYR A 86 8.43 -45.33 -5.75
CA TYR A 86 9.05 -44.10 -5.27
C TYR A 86 8.40 -42.86 -5.89
N ASN A 87 8.10 -41.87 -5.04
CA ASN A 87 7.48 -40.61 -5.43
C ASN A 87 8.25 -39.47 -4.76
N GLY A 88 8.73 -38.52 -5.55
CA GLY A 88 9.53 -37.42 -5.04
C GLY A 88 9.88 -36.41 -6.12
N ALA A 89 10.86 -35.57 -5.85
CA ALA A 89 11.39 -34.60 -6.80
C ALA A 89 10.43 -33.43 -7.16
N GLU A 90 9.22 -33.43 -6.60
CA GLU A 90 8.26 -32.33 -6.46
C GLU A 90 7.38 -32.58 -5.22
N PRO A 91 6.60 -31.60 -4.73
CA PRO A 91 5.69 -31.82 -3.60
C PRO A 91 4.71 -32.97 -3.85
N ILE A 92 4.68 -33.93 -2.93
CA ILE A 92 3.88 -35.15 -3.05
C ILE A 92 2.47 -34.86 -2.54
N ARG A 93 1.46 -35.14 -3.37
CA ARG A 93 0.06 -34.81 -3.04
C ARG A 93 -0.66 -36.02 -2.45
N PRO A 94 -1.28 -35.90 -1.26
CA PRO A 94 -2.05 -36.99 -0.65
C PRO A 94 -3.15 -37.54 -1.56
N ASP A 95 -3.85 -36.67 -2.29
CA ASP A 95 -4.92 -37.06 -3.22
C ASP A 95 -4.40 -37.94 -4.36
N THR A 96 -3.22 -37.64 -4.90
CA THR A 96 -2.62 -38.46 -5.95
C THR A 96 -2.33 -39.87 -5.45
N LEU A 97 -1.77 -40.01 -4.24
CA LEU A 97 -1.50 -41.33 -3.64
C LEU A 97 -2.81 -42.11 -3.41
N ARG A 98 -3.85 -41.44 -2.90
CA ARG A 98 -5.17 -42.04 -2.69
C ARG A 98 -5.83 -42.47 -3.99
N ALA A 99 -5.93 -41.57 -4.97
CA ALA A 99 -6.59 -41.83 -6.24
C ALA A 99 -5.88 -42.92 -7.04
N PHE A 100 -4.53 -42.93 -7.06
CA PHE A 100 -3.77 -43.99 -7.69
C PHE A 100 -4.01 -45.34 -7.00
N SER A 101 -3.96 -45.37 -5.67
CA SER A 101 -4.22 -46.59 -4.91
C SER A 101 -5.62 -47.13 -5.16
N GLN A 102 -6.63 -46.27 -5.07
CA GLN A 102 -8.02 -46.63 -5.27
C GLN A 102 -8.23 -47.18 -6.68
N LYS A 103 -7.76 -46.45 -7.69
CA LYS A 103 -7.94 -46.83 -9.09
C LYS A 103 -7.24 -48.14 -9.44
N PHE A 104 -6.01 -48.37 -8.99
CA PHE A 104 -5.22 -49.52 -9.41
C PHE A 104 -5.25 -50.72 -8.45
N SER A 105 -6.04 -50.63 -7.38
CA SER A 105 -6.22 -51.71 -6.40
C SER A 105 -6.75 -53.01 -7.02
N GLU A 106 -7.69 -52.91 -7.98
CA GLU A 106 -8.27 -54.07 -8.69
C GLU A 106 -7.23 -54.87 -9.50
N TRP A 107 -6.13 -54.23 -9.90
CA TRP A 107 -5.01 -54.86 -10.60
C TRP A 107 -3.83 -55.17 -9.67
N GLY A 108 -4.06 -55.20 -8.36
CA GLY A 108 -3.11 -55.69 -7.36
C GLY A 108 -2.13 -54.65 -6.82
N PHE A 109 -2.30 -53.35 -7.11
CA PHE A 109 -1.44 -52.33 -6.51
C PHE A 109 -1.67 -52.25 -4.99
N ASN A 110 -0.61 -52.43 -4.21
CA ASN A 110 -0.66 -52.33 -2.75
C ASN A 110 -0.38 -50.87 -2.32
N PRO A 111 -1.27 -50.19 -1.57
CA PRO A 111 -1.02 -48.84 -1.06
C PRO A 111 0.27 -48.71 -0.22
N GLN A 112 0.74 -49.79 0.41
CA GLN A 112 2.01 -49.81 1.12
C GLN A 112 3.23 -49.69 0.19
N ALA A 113 3.07 -49.90 -1.11
CA ALA A 113 4.15 -49.72 -2.08
C ALA A 113 4.52 -48.24 -2.28
N HIS A 114 3.60 -47.30 -2.00
CA HIS A 114 3.90 -45.86 -2.10
C HIS A 114 5.08 -45.49 -1.24
N TYR A 115 6.15 -45.01 -1.87
CA TYR A 115 7.41 -44.66 -1.23
C TYR A 115 7.71 -43.17 -1.44
N PRO A 116 7.11 -42.28 -0.63
CA PRO A 116 7.49 -40.87 -0.59
C PRO A 116 8.95 -40.71 -0.21
N CYS A 117 9.69 -39.87 -0.94
CA CYS A 117 11.10 -39.61 -0.68
C CYS A 117 11.49 -38.17 -1.03
N PHE A 118 12.51 -37.67 -0.34
CA PHE A 118 13.13 -36.38 -0.61
C PHE A 118 14.55 -36.57 -1.14
N GLY A 119 14.92 -35.79 -2.15
CA GLY A 119 16.15 -35.98 -2.89
C GLY A 119 16.42 -34.88 -3.91
N LEU A 120 17.69 -34.70 -4.24
CA LEU A 120 18.20 -33.66 -5.13
C LEU A 120 19.55 -34.07 -5.72
N ALA A 121 19.88 -33.50 -6.89
CA ALA A 121 21.10 -33.81 -7.63
C ALA A 121 22.37 -33.45 -6.84
N GLU A 122 22.34 -32.36 -6.07
CA GLU A 122 23.44 -31.93 -5.21
C GLU A 122 23.76 -32.95 -4.10
N SER A 123 22.83 -33.86 -3.78
CA SER A 123 23.06 -35.01 -2.89
C SER A 123 23.04 -36.34 -3.63
N THR A 124 23.43 -36.34 -4.91
CA THR A 124 23.49 -37.50 -5.83
C THR A 124 22.13 -38.06 -6.21
N LEU A 125 21.20 -38.28 -5.27
CA LEU A 125 19.82 -38.64 -5.58
C LEU A 125 18.85 -38.49 -4.40
N ILE A 126 19.05 -39.25 -3.32
CA ILE A 126 18.06 -39.41 -2.24
C ILE A 126 18.69 -39.04 -0.89
N VAL A 127 17.92 -38.34 -0.07
CA VAL A 127 18.32 -37.85 1.26
C VAL A 127 17.46 -38.48 2.34
N ALA A 128 16.14 -38.52 2.12
CA ALA A 128 15.18 -39.11 3.05
C ALA A 128 14.20 -40.02 2.31
N GLY A 129 13.77 -41.09 2.98
CA GLY A 129 12.81 -42.05 2.46
C GLY A 129 12.15 -42.82 3.59
N LYS A 130 10.94 -43.34 3.36
CA LYS A 130 10.25 -44.14 4.37
C LYS A 130 10.92 -45.51 4.55
N ASP A 131 10.67 -46.16 5.68
CA ASP A 131 10.92 -47.60 5.79
C ASP A 131 9.95 -48.37 4.89
N ARG A 132 10.43 -49.36 4.14
CA ARG A 132 9.61 -50.17 3.21
C ARG A 132 8.47 -50.90 3.95
N SER A 133 8.64 -51.24 5.22
CA SER A 133 7.64 -51.91 6.05
C SER A 133 6.51 -50.99 6.53
N GLN A 134 6.68 -49.67 6.40
CA GLN A 134 5.72 -48.67 6.87
C GLN A 134 4.85 -48.15 5.72
N SER A 135 3.62 -47.76 6.03
CA SER A 135 2.76 -47.04 5.08
C SER A 135 3.26 -45.61 4.86
N ALA A 136 2.89 -45.00 3.73
CA ALA A 136 3.16 -43.58 3.50
C ALA A 136 2.47 -42.72 4.58
N THR A 137 3.24 -41.85 5.25
CA THR A 137 2.74 -40.96 6.30
C THR A 137 2.02 -39.76 5.67
N VAL A 138 0.75 -39.57 5.98
CA VAL A 138 -0.01 -38.35 5.67
C VAL A 138 -0.49 -37.74 6.97
N ARG A 139 -0.13 -36.49 7.24
CA ARG A 139 -0.57 -35.77 8.44
C ARG A 139 -1.34 -34.51 8.10
N ARG A 140 -2.22 -34.13 9.02
CA ARG A 140 -3.06 -32.93 8.95
C ARG A 140 -2.40 -31.83 9.77
N PHE A 141 -2.33 -30.63 9.21
CA PHE A 141 -1.74 -29.45 9.83
C PHE A 141 -2.66 -28.25 9.64
N ASP A 142 -2.59 -27.31 10.57
CA ASP A 142 -3.29 -26.04 10.49
C ASP A 142 -2.72 -25.16 9.36
N ALA A 143 -3.56 -24.78 8.39
CA ALA A 143 -3.13 -24.04 7.20
C ALA A 143 -2.59 -22.64 7.55
N HIS A 144 -3.21 -21.94 8.51
CA HIS A 144 -2.78 -20.61 8.93
C HIS A 144 -1.45 -20.65 9.67
N GLN A 145 -1.26 -21.64 10.54
CA GLN A 145 0.00 -21.80 11.26
C GLN A 145 1.15 -22.20 10.33
N LEU A 146 0.88 -23.05 9.33
CA LEU A 146 1.88 -23.37 8.30
C LEU A 146 2.35 -22.10 7.57
N ALA A 147 1.44 -21.18 7.26
CA ALA A 147 1.79 -19.89 6.66
C ALA A 147 2.62 -18.98 7.60
N ALA A 148 2.48 -19.16 8.92
CA ALA A 148 3.29 -18.54 9.96
C ALA A 148 4.60 -19.31 10.30
N ASN A 149 4.99 -20.28 9.47
CA ASN A 149 6.17 -21.15 9.65
C ASN A 149 6.12 -22.07 10.88
N ILE A 150 4.92 -22.50 11.27
CA ILE A 150 4.66 -23.38 12.42
C ILE A 150 3.78 -24.56 11.98
N ALA A 151 4.26 -25.79 12.17
CA ALA A 151 3.54 -27.00 11.79
C ALA A 151 2.85 -27.65 13.00
N THR A 152 1.65 -27.15 13.32
CA THR A 152 0.81 -27.70 14.39
C THR A 152 -0.39 -28.46 13.85
N GLU A 153 -0.90 -29.40 14.63
CA GLU A 153 -2.17 -30.07 14.32
C GLU A 153 -3.32 -29.05 14.29
N PRO A 154 -4.30 -29.23 13.38
CA PRO A 154 -5.40 -28.29 13.21
C PRO A 154 -6.31 -28.25 14.44
N ARG A 155 -6.69 -27.05 14.85
CA ARG A 155 -7.72 -26.83 15.90
C ARG A 155 -9.12 -26.68 15.32
N ASP A 156 -9.20 -26.31 14.05
CA ASP A 156 -10.42 -26.14 13.28
C ASP A 156 -10.33 -26.99 12.00
N GLU A 157 -11.44 -27.62 11.66
CA GLU A 157 -11.60 -28.46 10.47
C GLU A 157 -11.75 -27.62 9.18
N SER A 158 -12.06 -26.32 9.29
CA SER A 158 -12.22 -25.40 8.16
C SER A 158 -10.90 -25.01 7.46
N ALA A 159 -9.76 -25.11 8.15
CA ALA A 159 -8.46 -24.62 7.68
C ALA A 159 -7.35 -25.69 7.78
N VAL A 160 -7.58 -26.86 7.16
CA VAL A 160 -6.69 -28.01 7.26
C VAL A 160 -5.90 -28.26 5.97
N ARG A 161 -4.58 -28.42 6.11
CA ARG A 161 -3.69 -28.88 5.03
C ARG A 161 -3.13 -30.27 5.32
N GLN A 162 -3.15 -31.15 4.33
CA GLN A 162 -2.54 -32.47 4.41
C GLN A 162 -1.16 -32.46 3.75
N LEU A 163 -0.13 -32.88 4.49
CA LEU A 163 1.24 -33.03 3.97
C LEU A 163 1.69 -34.48 4.04
N VAL A 164 2.44 -34.92 3.03
CA VAL A 164 3.05 -36.25 2.98
C VAL A 164 4.45 -36.19 3.60
N GLY A 165 4.72 -37.10 4.53
CA GLY A 165 6.05 -37.29 5.09
C GLY A 165 6.94 -38.04 4.09
N CYS A 166 8.09 -37.46 3.77
CA CYS A 166 9.09 -38.03 2.86
C CYS A 166 10.01 -39.05 3.55
N GLY A 167 9.63 -39.53 4.74
CA GLY A 167 10.43 -40.46 5.54
C GLY A 167 11.51 -39.80 6.38
N GLU A 168 12.41 -40.62 6.90
CA GLU A 168 13.52 -40.19 7.75
C GLU A 168 14.80 -40.02 6.91
N PRO A 169 15.76 -39.18 7.35
CA PRO A 169 17.08 -39.13 6.73
C PRO A 169 17.71 -40.52 6.65
N LEU A 170 18.24 -40.89 5.48
CA LEU A 170 18.88 -42.18 5.28
C LEU A 170 20.18 -42.30 6.10
N PRO A 171 20.66 -43.53 6.40
CA PRO A 171 21.94 -43.72 7.07
C PRO A 171 23.08 -42.96 6.35
N GLY A 172 23.82 -42.15 7.11
CA GLY A 172 24.91 -41.32 6.59
C GLY A 172 24.48 -39.93 6.11
N ALA A 173 23.18 -39.63 6.07
CA ALA A 173 22.65 -38.29 5.82
C ALA A 173 22.18 -37.63 7.13
N GLU A 174 22.63 -36.39 7.35
CA GLU A 174 22.17 -35.51 8.41
C GLU A 174 21.31 -34.40 7.80
N VAL A 175 20.10 -34.21 8.34
CA VAL A 175 19.20 -33.13 7.96
C VAL A 175 19.05 -32.15 9.13
N ALA A 176 19.14 -30.87 8.82
CA ALA A 176 18.87 -29.77 9.74
C ALA A 176 17.81 -28.85 9.14
N ILE A 177 16.87 -28.37 9.94
CA ILE A 177 15.95 -27.31 9.55
C ILE A 177 16.52 -26.00 10.07
N VAL A 178 16.75 -25.04 9.18
CA VAL A 178 17.53 -23.83 9.49
C VAL A 178 16.72 -22.57 9.18
N ASP A 179 16.71 -21.64 10.11
CA ASP A 179 16.09 -20.33 9.91
C ASP A 179 16.90 -19.53 8.87
N THR A 180 16.24 -19.09 7.81
CA THR A 180 16.89 -18.43 6.66
C THR A 180 17.48 -17.06 7.00
N SER A 181 16.98 -16.41 8.06
CA SER A 181 17.43 -15.06 8.47
C SER A 181 18.61 -15.11 9.43
N SER A 182 18.59 -16.04 10.39
CA SER A 182 19.56 -16.12 11.49
C SER A 182 20.60 -17.23 11.29
N GLY A 183 20.39 -18.14 10.34
CA GLY A 183 21.25 -19.30 10.09
C GLY A 183 21.25 -20.34 11.21
N ARG A 184 20.34 -20.23 12.18
CA ARG A 184 20.28 -21.12 13.36
C ARG A 184 19.37 -22.32 13.08
N ARG A 185 19.72 -23.47 13.68
CA ARG A 185 18.86 -24.65 13.66
C ARG A 185 17.55 -24.35 14.39
N LEU A 186 16.44 -24.66 13.74
CA LEU A 186 15.10 -24.57 14.29
C LEU A 186 14.71 -25.86 15.01
N PRO A 187 13.85 -25.79 16.04
CA PRO A 187 13.28 -26.98 16.66
C PRO A 187 12.33 -27.69 15.67
N ASN A 188 11.96 -28.93 16.01
CA ASN A 188 10.94 -29.68 15.28
C ASN A 188 9.65 -28.83 15.13
N GLU A 189 8.89 -29.10 14.06
CA GLU A 189 7.61 -28.43 13.76
C GLU A 189 7.72 -26.93 13.47
N ARG A 190 8.93 -26.43 13.22
CA ARG A 190 9.15 -25.09 12.67
C ARG A 190 9.64 -25.21 11.24
N ILE A 191 9.07 -24.41 10.34
CA ILE A 191 9.43 -24.42 8.93
C ILE A 191 10.68 -23.56 8.73
N GLY A 192 11.66 -24.12 8.04
CA GLY A 192 12.89 -23.44 7.63
C GLY A 192 13.51 -24.10 6.42
N GLU A 193 14.70 -23.65 6.04
CA GLU A 193 15.48 -24.25 4.96
C GLU A 193 15.97 -25.64 5.38
N ILE A 194 15.78 -26.62 4.51
CA ILE A 194 16.31 -27.97 4.68
C ILE A 194 17.80 -27.91 4.33
N TRP A 195 18.67 -28.17 5.30
CA TRP A 195 20.11 -28.29 5.11
C TRP A 195 20.49 -29.76 5.23
N VAL A 196 21.34 -30.22 4.31
CA VAL A 196 21.73 -31.63 4.20
C VAL A 196 23.24 -31.76 4.32
N ARG A 197 23.72 -32.75 5.05
CA ARG A 197 25.13 -33.11 5.13
C ARG A 197 25.28 -34.61 5.05
N GLY A 198 26.21 -35.10 4.25
CA GLY A 198 26.43 -36.53 4.11
C GLY A 198 27.43 -36.84 3.01
N GLU A 199 27.87 -38.09 2.93
CA GLU A 199 28.87 -38.54 1.94
C GLU A 199 28.34 -38.49 0.50
N SER A 200 27.03 -38.50 0.32
CA SER A 200 26.35 -38.38 -0.97
C SER A 200 26.29 -36.95 -1.50
N VAL A 201 26.66 -35.94 -0.69
CA VAL A 201 26.67 -34.53 -1.10
C VAL A 201 27.85 -34.27 -2.04
N ALA A 202 27.57 -33.65 -3.18
CA ALA A 202 28.59 -33.30 -4.16
C ALA A 202 29.59 -32.29 -3.59
N GLN A 203 30.80 -32.26 -4.16
CA GLN A 203 31.85 -31.32 -3.72
C GLN A 203 31.56 -29.87 -4.09
N GLY A 204 30.69 -29.65 -5.07
CA GLY A 204 30.40 -28.32 -5.61
C GLY A 204 29.97 -28.35 -7.07
N TYR A 205 29.71 -27.16 -7.60
CA TYR A 205 29.39 -26.96 -9.01
C TYR A 205 30.68 -26.79 -9.85
N TRP A 206 30.74 -27.50 -10.98
CA TRP A 206 31.92 -27.49 -11.85
C TRP A 206 32.23 -26.07 -12.37
N ARG A 207 33.46 -25.60 -12.08
CA ARG A 207 33.97 -24.26 -12.47
C ARG A 207 33.09 -23.09 -11.99
N GLN A 208 32.36 -23.26 -10.89
CA GLN A 208 31.54 -22.20 -10.29
C GLN A 208 31.83 -22.08 -8.79
N PRO A 209 32.99 -21.52 -8.39
CA PRO A 209 33.42 -21.48 -6.99
C PRO A 209 32.48 -20.66 -6.10
N GLU A 210 31.95 -19.54 -6.59
CA GLU A 210 31.02 -18.69 -5.83
C GLU A 210 29.68 -19.38 -5.55
N ALA A 211 29.07 -19.99 -6.59
CA ALA A 211 27.85 -20.77 -6.42
C ALA A 211 28.09 -22.01 -5.55
N THR A 212 29.28 -22.61 -5.64
CA THR A 212 29.69 -23.73 -4.78
C THR A 212 29.72 -23.30 -3.32
N GLU A 213 30.39 -22.21 -2.99
CA GLU A 213 30.47 -21.72 -1.61
C GLU A 213 29.07 -21.33 -1.07
N ALA A 214 28.27 -20.64 -1.90
CA ALA A 214 26.93 -20.21 -1.50
C ALA A 214 25.98 -21.38 -1.20
N THR A 215 26.11 -22.49 -1.93
CA THR A 215 25.22 -23.66 -1.82
C THR A 215 25.77 -24.74 -0.88
N PHE A 216 27.07 -25.04 -0.92
CA PHE A 216 27.68 -26.15 -0.18
C PHE A 216 28.41 -25.69 1.10
N GLY A 217 28.55 -24.37 1.33
CA GLY A 217 29.26 -23.78 2.47
C GLY A 217 28.41 -23.52 3.72
N GLY A 218 27.22 -24.11 3.85
CA GLY A 218 26.32 -23.87 4.99
C GLY A 218 26.95 -24.28 6.33
N ARG A 219 27.04 -23.37 7.31
CA ARG A 219 27.54 -23.68 8.66
C ARG A 219 26.59 -23.20 9.73
N LEU A 220 26.27 -24.09 10.67
CA LEU A 220 25.46 -23.75 11.84
C LEU A 220 26.31 -22.97 12.87
N PRO A 221 25.78 -21.89 13.48
CA PRO A 221 26.48 -21.17 14.53
C PRO A 221 26.90 -22.09 15.68
N GLY A 222 28.17 -22.05 16.04
CA GLY A 222 28.74 -22.83 17.14
C GLY A 222 29.23 -24.24 16.76
N GLU A 223 29.09 -24.68 15.50
CA GLU A 223 29.74 -25.93 15.07
C GLU A 223 31.26 -25.75 14.87
N PRO A 224 32.08 -26.74 15.26
CA PRO A 224 33.52 -26.72 15.00
C PRO A 224 33.82 -26.65 13.50
N ALA A 225 34.82 -25.85 13.12
CA ALA A 225 35.26 -25.73 11.72
C ALA A 225 35.73 -27.07 11.11
N SER A 226 36.08 -28.05 11.93
CA SER A 226 36.47 -29.40 11.52
C SER A 226 35.31 -30.26 10.98
N ARG A 227 34.05 -29.91 11.26
CA ARG A 227 32.92 -30.61 10.63
C ARG A 227 32.72 -30.13 9.18
N PRO A 228 32.38 -31.05 8.26
CA PRO A 228 32.04 -30.66 6.89
C PRO A 228 30.80 -29.75 6.90
N PRO A 229 30.74 -28.78 5.96
CA PRO A 229 29.60 -27.89 5.84
C PRO A 229 28.35 -28.63 5.35
N PHE A 230 27.21 -27.97 5.51
CA PHE A 230 25.93 -28.39 4.99
C PHE A 230 25.71 -27.85 3.57
N LEU A 231 25.11 -28.69 2.74
CA LEU A 231 24.38 -28.29 1.54
C LEU A 231 23.10 -27.56 1.92
N ARG A 232 22.96 -26.33 1.44
CA ARG A 232 21.76 -25.50 1.50
C ARG A 232 20.87 -25.87 0.32
N THR A 233 19.80 -26.62 0.56
CA THR A 233 18.99 -27.18 -0.54
C THR A 233 18.14 -26.13 -1.25
N GLY A 234 17.87 -24.99 -0.59
CA GLY A 234 16.86 -24.04 -1.02
C GLY A 234 15.41 -24.52 -0.87
N ASP A 235 15.19 -25.74 -0.40
CA ASP A 235 13.87 -26.30 -0.12
C ASP A 235 13.45 -26.00 1.32
N LEU A 236 12.16 -25.74 1.52
CA LEU A 236 11.55 -25.46 2.82
C LEU A 236 10.86 -26.71 3.36
N GLY A 237 11.00 -26.94 4.66
CA GLY A 237 10.35 -28.04 5.34
C GLY A 237 10.52 -28.01 6.84
N PHE A 238 10.03 -29.06 7.49
CA PHE A 238 10.15 -29.26 8.93
C PHE A 238 10.26 -30.75 9.26
N LEU A 239 10.76 -31.05 10.45
CA LEU A 239 10.77 -32.39 11.02
C LEU A 239 9.63 -32.54 12.02
N SER A 240 8.88 -33.64 11.95
CA SER A 240 7.90 -34.02 12.99
C SER A 240 7.81 -35.54 13.09
N HIS A 241 7.86 -36.07 14.31
CA HIS A 241 7.97 -37.51 14.61
C HIS A 241 8.99 -38.28 13.74
N GLY A 242 10.19 -37.71 13.56
CA GLY A 242 11.27 -38.33 12.76
C GLY A 242 11.13 -38.17 11.25
N GLN A 243 9.95 -37.77 10.76
CA GLN A 243 9.67 -37.63 9.33
C GLN A 243 9.98 -36.21 8.83
N LEU A 244 10.54 -36.12 7.62
CA LEU A 244 10.73 -34.86 6.89
C LEU A 244 9.49 -34.52 6.08
N PHE A 245 8.92 -33.34 6.31
CA PHE A 245 7.83 -32.79 5.52
C PHE A 245 8.34 -31.61 4.70
N VAL A 246 8.16 -31.67 3.37
CA VAL A 246 8.57 -30.61 2.46
C VAL A 246 7.37 -29.69 2.20
N THR A 247 7.54 -28.39 2.43
CA THR A 247 6.46 -27.40 2.29
C THR A 247 6.58 -26.55 1.04
N GLY A 248 7.77 -26.43 0.44
CA GLY A 248 7.98 -25.69 -0.81
C GLY A 248 9.44 -25.37 -1.07
N ARG A 249 9.71 -24.34 -1.87
CA ARG A 249 11.07 -23.88 -2.20
C ARG A 249 11.20 -22.38 -1.95
N ILE A 250 12.33 -21.93 -1.40
CA ILE A 250 12.55 -20.52 -1.01
C ILE A 250 12.32 -19.58 -2.19
N LYS A 251 12.89 -19.90 -3.35
CA LYS A 251 12.82 -19.05 -4.55
C LYS A 251 11.45 -19.04 -5.23
N ASP A 252 10.57 -19.99 -4.88
CA ASP A 252 9.24 -20.11 -5.46
C ASP A 252 8.18 -19.54 -4.50
N LEU A 253 8.53 -19.17 -3.26
CA LEU A 253 7.59 -18.70 -2.26
C LEU A 253 6.95 -17.36 -2.67
N ILE A 254 5.62 -17.31 -2.69
CA ILE A 254 4.85 -16.10 -2.99
C ILE A 254 4.51 -15.43 -1.66
N ILE A 255 4.95 -14.18 -1.45
CA ILE A 255 4.75 -13.46 -0.18
C ILE A 255 3.82 -12.27 -0.42
N VAL A 256 2.54 -12.42 -0.09
CA VAL A 256 1.55 -11.36 -0.28
C VAL A 256 0.98 -10.96 1.08
N HIS A 257 0.98 -9.65 1.38
CA HIS A 257 0.58 -9.09 2.70
C HIS A 257 1.36 -9.66 3.90
N GLY A 258 2.61 -10.10 3.70
CA GLY A 258 3.44 -10.67 4.77
C GLY A 258 3.08 -12.12 5.16
N VAL A 259 2.24 -12.79 4.37
CA VAL A 259 1.84 -14.18 4.57
C VAL A 259 2.44 -15.05 3.46
N ASN A 260 3.10 -16.13 3.86
CA ASN A 260 3.75 -17.09 2.98
C ASN A 260 2.71 -17.96 2.27
N ARG A 261 2.70 -17.93 0.94
CA ARG A 261 1.85 -18.76 0.09
C ARG A 261 2.69 -19.62 -0.84
N TYR A 262 2.41 -20.91 -0.85
CA TYR A 262 3.16 -21.85 -1.66
C TYR A 262 2.48 -22.02 -3.02
N PRO A 263 3.18 -21.81 -4.15
CA PRO A 263 2.59 -21.88 -5.49
C PRO A 263 1.84 -23.17 -5.76
N GLN A 264 2.35 -24.31 -5.30
CA GLN A 264 1.72 -25.61 -5.55
C GLN A 264 0.33 -25.74 -4.93
N ASP A 265 0.03 -24.98 -3.87
CA ASP A 265 -1.28 -24.99 -3.24
C ASP A 265 -2.26 -24.17 -4.10
N ILE A 266 -1.82 -23.00 -4.57
CA ILE A 266 -2.59 -22.17 -5.52
C ILE A 266 -2.86 -22.94 -6.80
N GLU A 267 -1.84 -23.61 -7.35
CA GLU A 267 -1.96 -24.47 -8.54
C GLU A 267 -2.95 -25.61 -8.33
N GLN A 268 -2.95 -26.25 -7.16
CA GLN A 268 -3.91 -27.31 -6.83
C GLN A 268 -5.34 -26.77 -6.81
N THR A 269 -5.55 -25.59 -6.25
CA THR A 269 -6.86 -24.92 -6.27
C THR A 269 -7.32 -24.61 -7.68
N VAL A 270 -6.44 -24.05 -8.52
CA VAL A 270 -6.73 -23.77 -9.93
C VAL A 270 -7.12 -25.05 -10.67
N GLU A 271 -6.41 -26.15 -10.42
CA GLU A 271 -6.68 -27.46 -11.03
C GLU A 271 -8.00 -28.07 -10.58
N ARG A 272 -8.43 -27.81 -9.33
CA ARG A 272 -9.68 -28.36 -8.77
C ARG A 272 -10.92 -27.58 -9.19
N VAL A 273 -10.76 -26.30 -9.51
CA VAL A 273 -11.87 -25.36 -9.70
C VAL A 273 -12.42 -25.34 -11.13
N GLY A 274 -11.77 -26.01 -12.08
CA GLY A 274 -12.37 -26.14 -13.42
C GLY A 274 -12.44 -27.56 -13.96
N GLU A 275 -13.38 -27.75 -14.89
CA GLU A 275 -13.55 -28.99 -15.63
C GLU A 275 -13.06 -28.86 -17.08
N PRO A 276 -12.24 -29.80 -17.61
CA PRO A 276 -11.43 -30.81 -16.92
C PRO A 276 -9.93 -30.52 -17.12
N TRP A 277 -9.30 -29.86 -16.13
CA TRP A 277 -7.84 -29.69 -16.11
C TRP A 277 -7.17 -30.99 -15.65
N GLN A 278 -6.04 -31.34 -16.26
CA GLN A 278 -5.15 -32.38 -15.73
C GLN A 278 -4.38 -31.80 -14.54
N ILE A 279 -3.98 -32.62 -13.57
CA ILE A 279 -3.04 -32.15 -12.54
C ILE A 279 -1.67 -31.86 -13.16
N GLY A 280 -1.02 -30.78 -12.71
CA GLY A 280 0.16 -30.19 -13.35
C GLY A 280 -0.19 -29.31 -14.56
N ALA A 281 -1.43 -28.84 -14.66
CA ALA A 281 -1.91 -27.94 -15.71
C ALA A 281 -1.89 -26.47 -15.30
N ALA A 282 -1.52 -26.14 -14.06
CA ALA A 282 -1.42 -24.76 -13.60
C ALA A 282 0.00 -24.41 -13.15
N ALA A 283 0.37 -23.14 -13.32
CA ALA A 283 1.55 -22.53 -12.75
C ALA A 283 1.16 -21.26 -12.02
N ALA A 284 1.52 -21.14 -10.75
CA ALA A 284 1.38 -19.92 -9.98
C ALA A 284 2.76 -19.33 -9.70
N PHE A 285 2.91 -18.03 -9.86
CA PHE A 285 4.14 -17.31 -9.54
C PHE A 285 3.86 -15.83 -9.31
N SER A 286 4.72 -15.17 -8.55
CA SER A 286 4.65 -13.71 -8.42
C SER A 286 5.51 -13.01 -9.47
N VAL A 287 5.00 -11.89 -9.97
CA VAL A 287 5.76 -10.93 -10.79
C VAL A 287 5.77 -9.58 -10.10
N ASP A 288 6.92 -8.90 -10.15
CA ASP A 288 7.00 -7.51 -9.71
C ASP A 288 6.66 -6.62 -10.91
N MET A 289 5.52 -5.93 -10.85
CA MET A 289 5.05 -5.01 -11.89
C MET A 289 4.46 -3.77 -11.23
N GLU A 290 4.85 -2.57 -11.71
CA GLU A 290 4.36 -1.28 -11.20
C GLU A 290 4.56 -1.11 -9.68
N ASN A 291 5.68 -1.64 -9.15
CA ASN A 291 6.03 -1.63 -7.72
C ASN A 291 5.00 -2.34 -6.81
N ARG A 292 4.31 -3.36 -7.34
CA ARG A 292 3.46 -4.30 -6.58
C ARG A 292 3.83 -5.73 -6.97
N GLU A 293 3.95 -6.60 -5.97
CA GLU A 293 4.05 -8.05 -6.19
C GLU A 293 2.66 -8.58 -6.58
N ARG A 294 2.55 -9.08 -7.82
CA ARG A 294 1.29 -9.54 -8.43
C ARG A 294 1.28 -11.05 -8.57
N LEU A 295 0.19 -11.69 -8.15
CA LEU A 295 -0.02 -13.13 -8.32
C LEU A 295 -0.48 -13.43 -9.75
N ILE A 296 0.30 -14.23 -10.48
CA ILE A 296 -0.01 -14.68 -11.83
C ILE A 296 -0.34 -16.16 -11.80
N VAL A 297 -1.43 -16.53 -12.46
CA VAL A 297 -1.82 -17.91 -12.72
C VAL A 297 -1.76 -18.18 -14.23
N VAL A 298 -1.11 -19.25 -14.63
CA VAL A 298 -1.11 -19.73 -16.03
C VAL A 298 -1.68 -21.14 -16.04
N ALA A 299 -2.74 -21.41 -16.81
CA ALA A 299 -3.44 -22.69 -16.80
C ALA A 299 -3.63 -23.28 -18.21
N GLU A 300 -3.45 -24.60 -18.37
CA GLU A 300 -3.53 -25.35 -19.64
C GLU A 300 -4.94 -25.85 -20.01
N VAL A 301 -5.63 -25.19 -20.92
CA VAL A 301 -6.98 -25.59 -21.34
C VAL A 301 -6.96 -26.71 -22.38
N ARG A 302 -7.92 -27.64 -22.28
CA ARG A 302 -8.39 -28.41 -23.44
C ARG A 302 -9.25 -27.50 -24.33
N ARG A 303 -9.20 -27.72 -25.65
CA ARG A 303 -10.04 -26.99 -26.61
C ARG A 303 -11.52 -27.18 -26.21
N ARG A 304 -12.14 -26.14 -25.64
CA ARG A 304 -13.53 -26.12 -25.19
C ARG A 304 -14.32 -25.15 -26.09
N GLN A 305 -15.59 -25.47 -26.33
CA GLN A 305 -16.62 -24.52 -26.77
C GLN A 305 -17.30 -24.01 -25.49
N GLY A 306 -17.08 -22.74 -25.13
CA GLY A 306 -17.63 -22.12 -23.92
C GLY A 306 -16.99 -20.76 -23.63
N ASP A 307 -17.56 -20.01 -22.68
CA ASP A 307 -17.04 -18.70 -22.28
C ASP A 307 -15.80 -18.84 -21.38
N TRP A 308 -14.71 -18.15 -21.73
CA TRP A 308 -13.49 -18.13 -20.93
C TRP A 308 -13.64 -17.28 -19.66
N ASN A 309 -14.63 -16.38 -19.59
CA ASN A 309 -14.91 -15.57 -18.40
C ASN A 309 -15.37 -16.41 -17.21
N GLU A 310 -16.27 -17.38 -17.42
CA GLU A 310 -16.68 -18.32 -16.35
C GLU A 310 -15.48 -19.08 -15.77
N VAL A 311 -14.50 -19.40 -16.62
CA VAL A 311 -13.25 -20.06 -16.21
C VAL A 311 -12.36 -19.12 -15.41
N PHE A 312 -12.23 -17.86 -15.83
CA PHE A 312 -11.48 -16.86 -15.07
C PHE A 312 -12.11 -16.60 -13.70
N ASP A 313 -13.43 -16.41 -13.64
CA ASP A 313 -14.14 -16.13 -12.40
C ASP A 313 -14.08 -17.31 -11.44
N ALA A 314 -14.26 -18.54 -11.94
CA ALA A 314 -14.06 -19.74 -11.12
C ALA A 314 -12.64 -19.77 -10.53
N ILE A 315 -11.59 -19.61 -11.36
CA ILE A 315 -10.20 -19.62 -10.88
C ILE A 315 -9.96 -18.53 -9.82
N ARG A 316 -10.50 -17.32 -10.01
CA ARG A 316 -10.35 -16.22 -9.05
C ARG A 316 -11.09 -16.49 -7.75
N ALA A 317 -12.34 -16.94 -7.82
CA ALA A 317 -13.16 -17.35 -6.69
C ALA A 317 -12.45 -18.39 -5.84
N GLY A 318 -12.00 -19.46 -6.51
CA GLY A 318 -11.33 -20.58 -5.89
C GLY A 318 -10.04 -20.18 -5.18
N VAL A 319 -9.16 -19.45 -5.89
CA VAL A 319 -7.87 -19.04 -5.34
C VAL A 319 -8.05 -18.02 -4.20
N THR A 320 -8.98 -17.07 -4.34
CA THR A 320 -9.25 -16.08 -3.29
C THR A 320 -9.80 -16.74 -2.03
N ARG A 321 -10.80 -17.62 -2.16
CA ARG A 321 -11.44 -18.30 -1.04
C ARG A 321 -10.48 -19.20 -0.26
N GLU A 322 -9.59 -19.92 -0.95
CA GLU A 322 -8.74 -20.92 -0.30
C GLU A 322 -7.37 -20.38 0.13
N HIS A 323 -6.89 -19.30 -0.51
CA HIS A 323 -5.57 -18.71 -0.22
C HIS A 323 -5.62 -17.29 0.30
N ASP A 324 -6.80 -16.68 0.44
CA ASP A 324 -6.97 -15.29 0.88
C ASP A 324 -6.11 -14.32 0.04
N VAL A 325 -6.01 -14.58 -1.26
CA VAL A 325 -5.33 -13.73 -2.24
C VAL A 325 -5.97 -13.91 -3.62
N PRO A 326 -6.43 -12.86 -4.29
CA PRO A 326 -6.90 -12.98 -5.66
C PRO A 326 -5.73 -13.06 -6.65
N PRO A 327 -5.79 -13.88 -7.71
CA PRO A 327 -4.90 -13.74 -8.85
C PRO A 327 -5.07 -12.35 -9.46
N ASP A 328 -3.96 -11.65 -9.71
CA ASP A 328 -3.97 -10.36 -10.39
C ASP A 328 -4.05 -10.55 -11.92
N ALA A 329 -3.55 -11.68 -12.45
CA ALA A 329 -3.76 -12.07 -13.85
C ALA A 329 -3.84 -13.60 -14.02
N ILE A 330 -4.60 -14.01 -15.04
CA ILE A 330 -4.79 -15.40 -15.44
C ILE A 330 -4.55 -15.52 -16.94
N ALA A 331 -3.62 -16.38 -17.35
CA ALA A 331 -3.39 -16.71 -18.75
C ALA A 331 -3.74 -18.17 -19.02
N LEU A 332 -4.73 -18.40 -19.89
CA LEU A 332 -5.08 -19.73 -20.38
C LEU A 332 -4.22 -20.04 -21.60
N VAL A 333 -3.53 -21.17 -21.60
CA VAL A 333 -2.66 -21.62 -22.69
C VAL A 333 -3.10 -22.99 -23.20
N ARG A 334 -2.71 -23.37 -24.41
CA ARG A 334 -3.08 -24.69 -24.96
C ARG A 334 -2.48 -25.81 -24.10
N LEU A 335 -3.24 -26.88 -23.88
CA LEU A 335 -2.73 -28.12 -23.27
C LEU A 335 -1.36 -28.53 -23.84
N GLY A 336 -0.38 -28.77 -22.97
CA GLY A 336 1.00 -29.08 -23.33
C GLY A 336 1.91 -27.88 -23.63
N SER A 337 1.50 -26.65 -23.31
CA SER A 337 2.28 -25.43 -23.55
C SER A 337 3.00 -24.89 -22.31
N LEU A 338 2.69 -25.37 -21.10
CA LEU A 338 3.42 -24.96 -19.90
C LEU A 338 4.86 -25.49 -19.98
N PRO A 339 5.88 -24.65 -19.68
CA PRO A 339 7.26 -25.09 -19.60
C PRO A 339 7.41 -26.20 -18.56
N LYS A 340 7.75 -27.40 -19.03
CA LYS A 340 8.04 -28.56 -18.17
C LYS A 340 9.45 -29.06 -18.45
N THR A 341 10.10 -29.63 -17.44
CA THR A 341 11.34 -30.38 -17.67
C THR A 341 11.04 -31.59 -18.56
N THR A 342 12.06 -32.18 -19.16
CA THR A 342 11.87 -33.42 -19.93
C THR A 342 11.45 -34.62 -19.06
N SER A 343 11.62 -34.50 -17.74
CA SER A 343 11.05 -35.39 -16.73
C SER A 343 9.60 -35.08 -16.38
N GLY A 344 9.00 -34.00 -16.92
CA GLY A 344 7.60 -33.61 -16.77
C GLY A 344 7.29 -32.62 -15.64
N LYS A 345 8.29 -32.15 -14.89
CA LYS A 345 8.12 -31.21 -13.78
C LYS A 345 7.86 -29.80 -14.27
N LEU A 346 7.00 -29.05 -13.57
CA LEU A 346 6.72 -27.66 -13.92
C LEU A 346 7.95 -26.76 -13.71
N GLN A 347 8.29 -25.94 -14.71
CA GLN A 347 9.33 -24.93 -14.63
C GLN A 347 8.71 -23.54 -14.38
N ARG A 348 8.37 -23.22 -13.13
CA ARG A 348 7.71 -21.94 -12.75
C ARG A 348 8.49 -20.71 -13.18
N HIS A 349 9.81 -20.70 -12.99
CA HIS A 349 10.67 -19.60 -13.44
C HIS A 349 10.64 -19.42 -14.96
N ALA A 350 10.72 -20.50 -15.74
CA ALA A 350 10.62 -20.42 -17.20
C ALA A 350 9.23 -19.95 -17.65
N CYS A 351 8.17 -20.38 -16.95
CA CYS A 351 6.80 -19.91 -17.19
C CYS A 351 6.63 -18.42 -16.85
N ARG A 352 7.25 -17.96 -15.76
CA ARG A 352 7.28 -16.56 -15.34
C ARG A 352 8.00 -15.68 -16.37
N GLU A 353 9.19 -16.09 -16.81
CA GLU A 353 9.94 -15.38 -17.84
C GLU A 353 9.17 -15.33 -19.17
N ALA A 354 8.61 -16.46 -19.60
CA ALA A 354 7.78 -16.51 -20.81
C ALA A 354 6.52 -15.63 -20.71
N PHE A 355 5.92 -15.51 -19.52
CA PHE A 355 4.81 -14.60 -19.27
C PHE A 355 5.25 -13.13 -19.36
N LEU A 356 6.37 -12.78 -18.71
CA LEU A 356 6.93 -11.41 -18.70
C LEU A 356 7.36 -10.93 -20.09
N GLN A 357 7.92 -11.83 -20.89
CA GLN A 357 8.41 -11.55 -22.24
C GLN A 357 7.30 -11.65 -23.31
N GLY A 358 6.09 -12.07 -22.93
CA GLY A 358 4.96 -12.24 -23.85
C GLY A 358 5.07 -13.43 -24.81
N GLU A 359 5.88 -14.43 -24.46
CA GLU A 359 6.19 -15.60 -25.30
C GLU A 359 5.20 -16.77 -25.11
N LEU A 360 4.33 -16.71 -24.10
CA LEU A 360 3.30 -17.71 -23.89
C LEU A 360 2.29 -17.72 -25.04
N LYS A 361 1.94 -18.92 -25.53
CA LYS A 361 0.88 -19.11 -26.52
C LYS A 361 -0.49 -19.07 -25.84
N VAL A 362 -0.90 -17.86 -25.47
CA VAL A 362 -2.16 -17.56 -24.79
C VAL A 362 -3.35 -17.84 -25.72
N ILE A 363 -4.32 -18.60 -25.21
CA ILE A 363 -5.65 -18.82 -25.81
C ILE A 363 -6.61 -17.73 -25.36
N ALA A 364 -6.61 -17.42 -24.08
CA ALA A 364 -7.38 -16.34 -23.48
C ALA A 364 -6.60 -15.79 -22.28
N GLN A 365 -6.70 -14.51 -22.00
CA GLN A 365 -6.09 -13.89 -20.83
C GLN A 365 -7.06 -12.96 -20.14
N TRP A 366 -6.97 -12.94 -18.82
CA TRP A 366 -7.59 -11.96 -17.96
C TRP A 366 -6.47 -11.29 -17.17
N ARG A 367 -6.47 -9.96 -17.13
CA ARG A 367 -5.53 -9.16 -16.34
C ARG A 367 -6.35 -8.14 -15.57
N GLY A 368 -6.19 -8.09 -14.25
CA GLY A 368 -6.86 -7.10 -13.40
C GLY A 368 -6.41 -5.65 -13.67
N TRP A 369 -5.38 -5.45 -14.51
CA TRP A 369 -4.76 -4.16 -14.77
C TRP A 369 -4.54 -3.81 -16.25
N ALA A 370 -4.87 -4.70 -17.20
CA ALA A 370 -4.72 -4.37 -18.62
C ALA A 370 -6.00 -3.73 -19.15
N GLU A 371 -5.84 -2.54 -19.75
CA GLU A 371 -6.82 -1.75 -20.50
C GLU A 371 -8.23 -1.70 -19.90
N ALA A 372 -8.57 -0.55 -19.29
CA ALA A 372 -9.95 -0.10 -19.33
C ALA A 372 -10.39 -0.19 -20.80
N LEU A 373 -11.28 -1.13 -21.11
CA LEU A 373 -11.85 -1.19 -22.45
C LEU A 373 -12.49 0.18 -22.75
N PRO A 374 -12.39 0.67 -24.00
CA PRO A 374 -13.16 1.82 -24.42
C PRO A 374 -14.63 1.54 -24.11
N ALA A 375 -15.32 2.53 -23.57
CA ALA A 375 -16.72 2.46 -23.20
C ALA A 375 -17.49 1.65 -24.27
N GLY A 376 -17.89 0.42 -23.90
CA GLY A 376 -18.81 -0.36 -24.71
C GLY A 376 -20.05 0.51 -24.93
N ASP A 377 -20.61 0.50 -26.12
CA ASP A 377 -21.81 1.25 -26.45
C ASP A 377 -22.96 0.84 -25.52
N TRP A 378 -23.27 1.69 -24.53
CA TRP A 378 -24.30 1.46 -23.51
C TRP A 378 -25.69 1.91 -23.98
N SER A 379 -25.88 2.21 -25.26
CA SER A 379 -27.16 2.71 -25.78
C SER A 379 -28.29 1.68 -25.85
N ASN A 380 -28.02 0.40 -25.53
CA ASN A 380 -29.05 -0.64 -25.47
C ASN A 380 -28.90 -1.52 -24.21
N TRP A 381 -29.46 -1.06 -23.08
CA TRP A 381 -29.83 -1.95 -21.97
C TRP A 381 -31.29 -1.70 -21.60
N GLN A 382 -32.13 -2.67 -21.98
CA GLN A 382 -33.55 -2.76 -21.62
C GLN A 382 -33.70 -3.27 -20.17
N GLU A 383 -34.76 -2.82 -19.51
CA GLU A 383 -35.34 -3.26 -18.23
C GLU A 383 -34.51 -4.20 -17.33
N PHE A 384 -34.08 -3.67 -16.18
CA PHE A 384 -33.39 -4.39 -15.12
C PHE A 384 -34.36 -5.43 -14.48
N ASP A 385 -34.18 -6.72 -14.79
CA ASP A 385 -34.85 -7.81 -14.07
C ASP A 385 -34.08 -8.08 -12.77
N LEU A 386 -34.72 -7.81 -11.62
CA LEU A 386 -34.12 -7.96 -10.30
C LEU A 386 -33.89 -9.42 -9.90
N GLY A 387 -34.41 -10.41 -10.64
CA GLY A 387 -34.16 -11.84 -10.40
C GLY A 387 -34.56 -12.31 -8.99
N GLY A 388 -35.74 -12.92 -8.87
CA GLY A 388 -36.25 -13.48 -7.61
C GLY A 388 -37.17 -12.53 -6.82
N SER A 389 -37.82 -13.02 -5.76
CA SER A 389 -38.83 -12.25 -5.02
C SER A 389 -38.19 -11.07 -4.29
N ALA A 390 -38.48 -9.85 -4.73
CA ALA A 390 -38.04 -8.58 -4.12
C ALA A 390 -38.85 -8.18 -2.87
N GLU A 391 -39.44 -9.14 -2.15
CA GLU A 391 -40.20 -8.86 -0.93
C GLU A 391 -39.28 -8.32 0.17
N GLY A 392 -39.55 -7.10 0.64
CA GLY A 392 -38.84 -6.46 1.76
C GLY A 392 -37.53 -5.72 1.39
N ILE A 393 -37.09 -5.76 0.13
CA ILE A 393 -35.85 -5.11 -0.32
C ILE A 393 -36.15 -3.75 -0.95
N ASP A 394 -35.48 -2.70 -0.45
CA ASP A 394 -35.59 -1.35 -1.01
C ASP A 394 -34.79 -1.26 -2.32
N PRO A 395 -35.43 -0.93 -3.47
CA PRO A 395 -34.77 -0.97 -4.77
C PRO A 395 -33.57 -0.03 -4.91
N LEU A 396 -33.58 1.09 -4.19
CA LEU A 396 -32.48 2.06 -4.22
C LEU A 396 -31.29 1.56 -3.41
N THR A 397 -31.54 0.95 -2.24
CA THR A 397 -30.51 0.31 -1.43
C THR A 397 -29.90 -0.88 -2.17
N ALA A 398 -30.74 -1.69 -2.83
CA ALA A 398 -30.28 -2.77 -3.70
C ALA A 398 -29.34 -2.26 -4.79
N ARG A 399 -29.75 -1.21 -5.50
CA ARG A 399 -28.94 -0.60 -6.55
C ARG A 399 -27.58 -0.13 -6.03
N MET A 400 -27.54 0.62 -4.92
CA MET A 400 -26.30 1.18 -4.39
C MET A 400 -25.33 0.12 -3.88
N VAL A 401 -25.83 -0.91 -3.21
CA VAL A 401 -24.98 -2.02 -2.76
C VAL A 401 -24.43 -2.78 -3.95
N LEU A 402 -25.26 -3.09 -4.95
CA LEU A 402 -24.80 -3.78 -6.17
C LEU A 402 -23.79 -2.93 -6.95
N GLU A 403 -23.99 -1.61 -7.05
CA GLU A 403 -23.07 -0.68 -7.71
C GLU A 403 -21.74 -0.55 -6.96
N GLN A 404 -21.73 -0.49 -5.62
CA GLN A 404 -20.48 -0.45 -4.83
C GLN A 404 -19.73 -1.78 -4.89
N VAL A 405 -20.44 -2.90 -4.81
CA VAL A 405 -19.86 -4.23 -5.03
C VAL A 405 -19.23 -4.31 -6.42
N ARG A 406 -19.91 -3.81 -7.47
CA ARG A 406 -19.35 -3.74 -8.84
C ARG A 406 -18.15 -2.80 -8.94
N ALA A 407 -18.17 -1.64 -8.27
CA ALA A 407 -17.09 -0.65 -8.32
C ALA A 407 -15.80 -1.19 -7.70
N VAL A 408 -15.90 -1.87 -6.56
CA VAL A 408 -14.75 -2.48 -5.88
C VAL A 408 -14.34 -3.79 -6.56
N ALA A 409 -15.30 -4.58 -7.03
CA ALA A 409 -14.99 -5.80 -7.78
C ALA A 409 -14.37 -5.49 -9.16
N ARG A 410 -14.74 -4.40 -9.83
CA ARG A 410 -14.32 -4.09 -11.21
C ARG A 410 -14.62 -5.28 -12.15
N ASN A 411 -13.66 -5.72 -12.96
CA ASN A 411 -13.80 -6.78 -13.97
C ASN A 411 -14.01 -8.23 -13.40
N ARG A 412 -14.43 -8.45 -12.14
CA ARG A 412 -14.79 -9.81 -11.58
C ARG A 412 -16.29 -10.03 -11.48
N ALA A 413 -17.08 -9.03 -11.83
CA ALA A 413 -18.49 -9.04 -11.48
C ALA A 413 -19.30 -8.27 -12.54
N ALA A 414 -19.28 -8.77 -13.78
CA ALA A 414 -20.06 -8.18 -14.87
C ALA A 414 -21.58 -8.34 -14.63
N ASP A 415 -22.00 -9.45 -14.00
CA ASP A 415 -23.40 -9.81 -13.73
C ASP A 415 -23.72 -9.93 -12.22
N VAL A 416 -23.46 -8.88 -11.43
CA VAL A 416 -23.86 -8.87 -10.00
C VAL A 416 -25.38 -8.68 -9.88
N ASN A 417 -26.04 -9.60 -9.20
CA ASN A 417 -27.47 -9.57 -8.83
C ASN A 417 -27.64 -9.75 -7.31
N LEU A 418 -28.89 -9.77 -6.83
CA LEU A 418 -29.20 -9.88 -5.40
C LEU A 418 -28.56 -11.11 -4.75
N ASP A 419 -28.53 -12.24 -5.44
CA ASP A 419 -28.03 -13.50 -4.90
C ASP A 419 -26.54 -13.72 -5.16
N THR A 420 -25.85 -12.75 -5.79
CA THR A 420 -24.40 -12.83 -6.01
C THR A 420 -23.66 -12.89 -4.67
N ASN A 421 -22.91 -13.97 -4.49
CA ASN A 421 -22.04 -14.17 -3.35
C ASN A 421 -20.78 -13.31 -3.51
N ILE A 422 -20.58 -12.38 -2.58
CA ILE A 422 -19.47 -11.41 -2.63
C ILE A 422 -18.11 -12.05 -2.30
N VAL A 423 -18.12 -13.22 -1.65
CA VAL A 423 -16.91 -14.02 -1.41
C VAL A 423 -16.52 -14.76 -2.70
N ASP A 424 -17.50 -15.27 -3.44
CA ASP A 424 -17.26 -16.01 -4.68
C ASP A 424 -16.76 -15.14 -5.83
N ILE A 425 -17.08 -13.84 -5.88
CA ILE A 425 -16.48 -12.91 -6.86
C ILE A 425 -15.04 -12.49 -6.49
N GLY A 426 -14.48 -13.04 -5.41
CA GLY A 426 -13.07 -12.88 -5.03
C GLY A 426 -12.72 -11.49 -4.50
N LEU A 427 -13.60 -10.89 -3.70
CA LEU A 427 -13.30 -9.68 -2.93
C LEU A 427 -12.55 -10.04 -1.65
N ASP A 428 -11.37 -9.44 -1.45
CA ASP A 428 -10.58 -9.68 -0.25
C ASP A 428 -11.13 -8.91 0.98
N SER A 429 -10.55 -9.16 2.15
CA SER A 429 -11.01 -8.55 3.41
C SER A 429 -10.86 -7.01 3.42
N LEU A 430 -9.90 -6.44 2.69
CA LEU A 430 -9.69 -5.00 2.61
C LEU A 430 -10.70 -4.35 1.66
N GLU A 431 -10.96 -5.00 0.53
CA GLU A 431 -11.96 -4.59 -0.46
C GLU A 431 -13.39 -4.68 0.11
N ARG A 432 -13.68 -5.71 0.92
CA ARG A 432 -14.93 -5.77 1.67
C ARG A 432 -15.04 -4.63 2.68
N MET A 433 -13.94 -4.26 3.35
CA MET A 433 -13.90 -3.10 4.24
C MET A 433 -14.03 -1.77 3.47
N GLU A 434 -13.57 -1.70 2.23
CA GLU A 434 -13.76 -0.55 1.33
C GLU A 434 -15.24 -0.42 0.92
N ILE A 435 -15.91 -1.54 0.58
CA ILE A 435 -17.36 -1.57 0.34
C ILE A 435 -18.11 -1.12 1.60
N VAL A 436 -17.72 -1.63 2.78
CA VAL A 436 -18.33 -1.22 4.06
C VAL A 436 -18.14 0.27 4.29
N ALA A 437 -16.92 0.78 4.18
CA ALA A 437 -16.64 2.19 4.38
C ALA A 437 -17.43 3.07 3.40
N ALA A 438 -17.51 2.67 2.13
CA ALA A 438 -18.27 3.37 1.10
C ALA A 438 -19.79 3.34 1.37
N LEU A 439 -20.33 2.23 1.89
CA LEU A 439 -21.74 2.11 2.27
C LEU A 439 -22.05 2.87 3.57
N GLU A 440 -21.18 2.82 4.57
CA GLU A 440 -21.28 3.62 5.80
C GLU A 440 -21.26 5.12 5.49
N GLU A 441 -20.39 5.53 4.57
CA GLU A 441 -20.31 6.90 4.06
C GLU A 441 -21.55 7.28 3.24
N ALA A 442 -22.00 6.42 2.32
CA ALA A 442 -23.14 6.69 1.44
C ALA A 442 -24.50 6.73 2.16
N PHE A 443 -24.65 5.97 3.26
CA PHE A 443 -25.88 5.91 4.03
C PHE A 443 -25.81 6.69 5.36
N GLY A 444 -24.63 7.20 5.75
CA GLY A 444 -24.48 8.09 6.91
C GLY A 444 -24.61 7.39 8.27
N GLY A 445 -24.02 6.20 8.43
CA GLY A 445 -24.09 5.41 9.67
C GLY A 445 -22.98 4.36 9.76
N ARG A 446 -23.02 3.47 10.76
CA ARG A 446 -22.06 2.37 10.91
C ARG A 446 -22.71 1.00 10.99
N LEU A 447 -22.14 0.05 10.26
CA LEU A 447 -22.51 -1.36 10.31
C LEU A 447 -21.75 -2.03 11.48
N PRO A 448 -22.41 -2.88 12.27
CA PRO A 448 -21.71 -3.72 13.23
C PRO A 448 -20.67 -4.60 12.53
N SER A 449 -19.47 -4.72 13.11
CA SER A 449 -18.31 -5.37 12.48
C SER A 449 -18.50 -6.86 12.20
N ASP A 450 -19.37 -7.51 12.96
CA ASP A 450 -19.82 -8.89 12.82
C ASP A 450 -20.79 -9.09 11.65
N VAL A 451 -21.69 -8.13 11.41
CA VAL A 451 -22.74 -8.24 10.39
C VAL A 451 -22.19 -8.33 8.96
N MET A 452 -21.09 -7.63 8.65
CA MET A 452 -20.46 -7.70 7.33
C MET A 452 -19.47 -8.86 7.18
N ALA A 453 -18.94 -9.38 8.29
CA ALA A 453 -18.13 -10.58 8.28
C ALA A 453 -18.99 -11.82 7.92
N GLU A 454 -20.26 -11.82 8.36
CA GLU A 454 -21.23 -12.90 8.12
C GLU A 454 -22.04 -12.74 6.81
N ALA A 455 -22.04 -11.56 6.19
CA ALA A 455 -22.76 -11.32 4.94
C ALA A 455 -22.00 -11.90 3.73
N GLU A 456 -22.51 -13.00 3.19
CA GLU A 456 -21.92 -13.70 2.04
C GLU A 456 -22.53 -13.26 0.71
N THR A 457 -23.78 -12.76 0.68
CA THR A 457 -24.45 -12.33 -0.57
C THR A 457 -24.78 -10.84 -0.60
N CYS A 458 -24.91 -10.28 -1.81
CA CYS A 458 -25.37 -8.91 -2.00
C CYS A 458 -26.72 -8.67 -1.30
N ARG A 459 -27.64 -9.63 -1.33
CA ARG A 459 -28.93 -9.59 -0.61
C ARG A 459 -28.75 -9.42 0.89
N GLN A 460 -27.81 -10.13 1.51
CA GLN A 460 -27.53 -10.01 2.94
C GLN A 460 -26.93 -8.64 3.28
N VAL A 461 -26.03 -8.14 2.43
CA VAL A 461 -25.47 -6.78 2.59
C VAL A 461 -26.58 -5.72 2.45
N ILE A 462 -27.48 -5.88 1.48
CA ILE A 462 -28.63 -4.98 1.26
C ILE A 462 -29.55 -4.97 2.47
N LEU A 463 -29.90 -6.15 3.00
CA LEU A 463 -30.75 -6.26 4.19
C LEU A 463 -30.06 -5.69 5.43
N ALA A 464 -28.75 -5.90 5.58
CA ALA A 464 -27.96 -5.30 6.66
C ALA A 464 -27.95 -3.78 6.58
N VAL A 465 -27.70 -3.21 5.40
CA VAL A 465 -27.74 -1.76 5.16
C VAL A 465 -29.13 -1.20 5.45
N GLN A 466 -30.21 -1.84 4.97
CA GLN A 466 -31.58 -1.41 5.27
C GLN A 466 -31.93 -1.49 6.77
N THR A 467 -31.41 -2.49 7.47
CA THR A 467 -31.70 -2.73 8.89
C THR A 467 -30.94 -1.78 9.80
N TYR A 468 -29.66 -1.54 9.51
CA TYR A 468 -28.75 -0.81 10.39
C TYR A 468 -28.46 0.63 9.94
N LEU A 469 -28.49 0.91 8.63
CA LEU A 469 -28.16 2.22 8.07
C LEU A 469 -29.40 2.97 7.52
N GLY A 470 -30.50 2.28 7.22
CA GLY A 470 -31.74 2.91 6.75
C GLY A 470 -31.70 3.32 5.26
N LYS A 471 -32.39 4.42 4.89
CA LYS A 471 -32.49 4.88 3.49
C LYS A 471 -31.27 5.73 3.09
N PRO A 472 -30.79 5.61 1.84
CA PRO A 472 -29.55 6.26 1.40
C PRO A 472 -29.64 7.79 1.32
N HIS A 473 -28.49 8.45 1.49
CA HIS A 473 -28.33 9.87 1.19
C HIS A 473 -28.06 10.07 -0.32
N ALA A 474 -28.86 10.93 -0.97
CA ALA A 474 -28.93 11.11 -2.43
C ALA A 474 -27.66 11.68 -3.13
N LYS A 475 -26.47 11.67 -2.51
CA LYS A 475 -25.26 12.36 -2.99
C LYS A 475 -24.17 11.47 -3.61
N SER A 476 -24.29 10.13 -3.65
CA SER A 476 -23.14 9.21 -3.84
C SER A 476 -23.15 8.29 -5.08
N LEU A 477 -23.72 8.70 -6.21
CA LEU A 477 -23.67 7.93 -7.46
C LEU A 477 -23.14 8.79 -8.63
N GLU A 478 -21.85 8.65 -8.95
CA GLU A 478 -21.28 9.09 -10.23
C GLU A 478 -20.67 7.86 -10.93
N THR A 479 -21.29 7.45 -12.04
CA THR A 479 -20.90 6.33 -12.93
C THR A 479 -19.82 6.77 -13.94
N LEU A 480 -18.91 5.87 -14.35
CA LEU A 480 -17.97 6.11 -15.45
C LEU A 480 -18.74 6.48 -16.75
N PRO A 481 -18.33 7.50 -17.52
CA PRO A 481 -19.13 8.02 -18.63
C PRO A 481 -19.24 7.05 -19.81
N ALA A 482 -20.45 6.98 -20.37
CA ALA A 482 -20.78 6.24 -21.59
C ALA A 482 -20.32 7.02 -22.83
N GLY A 483 -19.03 6.93 -23.18
CA GLY A 483 -18.47 7.71 -24.29
C GLY A 483 -18.57 9.22 -24.09
N PRO A 484 -18.03 10.06 -25.00
CA PRO A 484 -18.13 11.51 -24.85
C PRO A 484 -19.59 11.96 -25.03
N SER A 485 -20.25 12.24 -23.92
CA SER A 485 -21.60 12.81 -23.89
C SER A 485 -21.57 14.35 -23.95
N ALA A 486 -22.73 14.99 -24.09
CA ALA A 486 -22.85 16.43 -23.85
C ALA A 486 -22.45 16.79 -22.40
N GLU A 487 -22.60 15.85 -21.46
CA GLU A 487 -22.16 16.00 -20.07
C GLU A 487 -20.64 15.85 -19.90
N ASP A 488 -19.90 15.29 -20.86
CA ASP A 488 -18.43 15.24 -20.82
C ASP A 488 -17.79 16.41 -21.58
N SER A 489 -18.46 16.88 -22.63
CA SER A 489 -17.94 17.91 -23.53
C SER A 489 -18.35 19.34 -23.16
N ASP A 490 -19.40 19.52 -22.35
CA ASP A 490 -19.82 20.81 -21.81
C ASP A 490 -19.59 20.88 -20.29
N VAL A 491 -18.58 21.65 -19.87
CA VAL A 491 -18.25 21.89 -18.45
C VAL A 491 -19.47 22.31 -17.62
N ARG A 492 -20.47 22.97 -18.22
CA ARG A 492 -21.67 23.42 -17.50
C ARG A 492 -22.59 22.28 -17.09
N GLN A 493 -22.45 21.13 -17.75
CA GLN A 493 -23.22 19.90 -17.55
C GLN A 493 -22.48 18.88 -16.66
N TRP A 494 -21.19 19.09 -16.40
CA TRP A 494 -20.39 18.24 -15.50
C TRP A 494 -21.12 18.09 -14.14
N PRO A 495 -21.33 16.86 -13.65
CA PRO A 495 -22.07 16.61 -12.41
C PRO A 495 -21.60 17.45 -11.22
N GLU A 496 -20.29 17.62 -11.08
CA GLU A 496 -19.64 18.37 -10.00
C GLU A 496 -19.91 19.88 -10.14
N VAL A 497 -19.93 20.39 -11.38
CA VAL A 497 -20.23 21.80 -11.69
C VAL A 497 -21.71 22.11 -11.44
N ARG A 498 -22.61 21.18 -11.81
CA ARG A 498 -24.04 21.31 -11.52
C ARG A 498 -24.30 21.24 -10.02
N ARG A 499 -23.69 20.27 -9.32
CA ARG A 499 -23.79 20.12 -7.85
C ARG A 499 -23.32 21.38 -7.12
N LEU A 500 -22.16 21.94 -7.51
CA LEU A 500 -21.66 23.19 -6.94
C LEU A 500 -22.64 24.36 -7.17
N ARG A 501 -23.26 24.43 -8.35
CA ARG A 501 -24.25 25.46 -8.69
C ARG A 501 -25.53 25.31 -7.86
N GLU A 502 -26.06 24.10 -7.74
CA GLU A 502 -27.25 23.78 -6.94
C GLU A 502 -27.02 24.03 -5.45
N GLU A 503 -25.85 23.64 -4.92
CA GLU A 503 -25.47 23.88 -3.52
C GLU A 503 -25.32 25.39 -3.24
N SER A 504 -24.72 26.14 -4.17
CA SER A 504 -24.65 27.61 -4.08
C SER A 504 -26.03 28.25 -4.05
N GLN A 505 -26.94 27.86 -4.96
CA GLN A 505 -28.32 28.35 -4.98
C GLN A 505 -29.10 27.99 -3.72
N ARG A 506 -28.88 26.79 -3.16
CA ARG A 506 -29.50 26.36 -1.92
C ARG A 506 -29.04 27.22 -0.74
N LEU A 507 -27.74 27.46 -0.59
CA LEU A 507 -27.22 28.35 0.47
C LEU A 507 -27.80 29.77 0.34
N GLU A 508 -27.85 30.32 -0.87
CA GLU A 508 -28.45 31.63 -1.13
C GLU A 508 -29.94 31.68 -0.73
N SER A 509 -30.73 30.65 -1.03
CA SER A 509 -32.14 30.58 -0.63
C SER A 509 -32.37 30.48 0.88
N LEU A 510 -31.38 30.03 1.65
CA LEU A 510 -31.38 30.02 3.11
C LEU A 510 -30.89 31.35 3.72
N GLY A 511 -30.58 32.36 2.88
CA GLY A 511 -30.00 33.64 3.30
C GLY A 511 -28.54 33.55 3.71
N LEU A 512 -27.88 32.41 3.47
CA LEU A 512 -26.46 32.19 3.74
C LEU A 512 -25.68 32.63 2.51
N ALA A 513 -25.18 33.86 2.54
CA ALA A 513 -24.38 34.40 1.44
C ALA A 513 -23.06 33.63 1.30
N ASN A 514 -22.53 33.54 0.07
CA ASN A 514 -21.22 32.98 -0.19
C ASN A 514 -20.16 33.70 0.68
N PRO A 515 -19.51 33.01 1.64
CA PRO A 515 -18.55 33.62 2.56
C PRO A 515 -17.17 33.85 1.90
N PHE A 516 -17.00 33.42 0.65
CA PHE A 516 -15.77 33.49 -0.12
C PHE A 516 -15.86 34.59 -1.19
N PHE A 517 -14.71 34.96 -1.77
CA PHE A 517 -14.60 35.94 -2.87
C PHE A 517 -15.06 37.38 -2.56
N HIS A 518 -15.13 37.79 -1.29
CA HIS A 518 -15.38 39.19 -0.97
C HIS A 518 -14.22 40.07 -1.43
N PRO A 519 -14.45 41.09 -2.27
CA PRO A 519 -13.40 41.97 -2.75
C PRO A 519 -12.96 42.93 -1.65
N HIS A 520 -11.64 43.00 -1.44
CA HIS A 520 -11.02 44.01 -0.58
C HIS A 520 -10.70 45.25 -1.43
N GLU A 521 -11.23 46.42 -1.07
CA GLU A 521 -11.11 47.67 -1.83
C GLU A 521 -9.81 48.45 -1.51
N GLY A 522 -8.77 47.78 -1.00
CA GLY A 522 -7.52 48.40 -0.59
C GLY A 522 -6.57 47.42 0.11
N ILE A 523 -5.62 47.97 0.89
CA ILE A 523 -4.67 47.16 1.66
C ILE A 523 -5.42 46.41 2.77
N ALA A 524 -5.31 45.09 2.77
CA ALA A 524 -5.85 44.25 3.84
C ALA A 524 -4.84 44.15 5.01
N GLY A 525 -4.93 45.10 5.95
CA GLY A 525 -4.15 45.14 7.19
C GLY A 525 -4.99 44.67 8.40
N ALA A 526 -4.79 45.32 9.54
CA ALA A 526 -5.65 45.16 10.72
C ALA A 526 -7.11 45.57 10.44
N GLU A 527 -7.32 46.48 9.49
CA GLU A 527 -8.63 46.86 8.97
C GLU A 527 -8.67 46.66 7.45
N THR A 528 -9.88 46.55 6.90
CA THR A 528 -10.11 46.45 5.46
C THR A 528 -11.41 47.12 5.07
N THR A 529 -11.56 47.48 3.79
CA THR A 529 -12.84 47.92 3.21
C THR A 529 -13.41 46.81 2.33
N ILE A 530 -14.66 46.42 2.57
CA ILE A 530 -15.42 45.45 1.74
C ILE A 530 -16.82 46.03 1.53
N ASN A 531 -17.25 46.14 0.26
CA ASN A 531 -18.53 46.74 -0.12
C ASN A 531 -18.72 48.15 0.48
N GLY A 532 -17.67 48.99 0.39
CA GLY A 532 -17.63 50.35 0.95
C GLY A 532 -17.68 50.43 2.49
N ARG A 533 -17.73 49.32 3.22
CA ARG A 533 -17.74 49.28 4.69
C ARG A 533 -16.35 49.00 5.23
N LYS A 534 -15.90 49.81 6.20
CA LYS A 534 -14.68 49.55 6.95
C LYS A 534 -14.92 48.47 8.01
N LEU A 535 -14.08 47.46 8.03
CA LEU A 535 -14.20 46.27 8.89
C LEU A 535 -12.86 46.01 9.60
N LEU A 536 -12.92 45.48 10.82
CA LEU A 536 -11.79 44.87 11.50
C LEU A 536 -11.44 43.55 10.80
N ASN A 537 -10.18 43.28 10.54
CA ASN A 537 -9.77 42.22 9.60
C ASN A 537 -8.86 41.17 10.22
N PHE A 538 -9.31 39.92 10.19
CA PHE A 538 -8.57 38.74 10.64
C PHE A 538 -8.41 37.70 9.53
N ALA A 539 -8.61 38.08 8.27
CA ALA A 539 -8.62 37.18 7.11
C ALA A 539 -7.39 37.33 6.19
N SER A 540 -6.32 37.95 6.67
CA SER A 540 -5.12 38.26 5.88
C SER A 540 -3.86 37.69 6.51
N TYR A 541 -2.95 37.15 5.69
CA TYR A 541 -1.64 36.64 6.14
C TYR A 541 -0.56 37.74 6.18
N ASN A 542 -0.96 39.02 6.15
CA ASN A 542 -0.08 40.18 6.22
C ASN A 542 0.37 40.44 7.67
N TYR A 543 1.02 39.45 8.27
CA TYR A 543 1.37 39.38 9.70
C TYR A 543 2.15 40.60 10.20
N LEU A 544 3.05 41.12 9.36
CA LEU A 544 3.93 42.24 9.70
C LEU A 544 3.51 43.58 9.07
N GLY A 545 2.36 43.61 8.39
CA GLY A 545 1.87 44.80 7.70
C GLY A 545 2.69 45.21 6.46
N MET A 546 3.58 44.35 5.97
CA MET A 546 4.54 44.68 4.90
C MET A 546 3.88 45.01 3.56
N ALA A 547 2.72 44.41 3.24
CA ALA A 547 2.03 44.69 1.98
C ALA A 547 1.58 46.16 1.83
N GLY A 548 1.44 46.87 2.96
CA GLY A 548 1.08 48.30 3.00
C GLY A 548 2.21 49.21 3.49
N ASP A 549 3.43 48.69 3.64
CA ASP A 549 4.56 49.47 4.13
C ASP A 549 5.02 50.47 3.05
N PRO A 550 5.16 51.78 3.37
CA PRO A 550 5.56 52.80 2.40
C PRO A 550 6.87 52.48 1.67
N ALA A 551 7.87 51.93 2.37
CA ALA A 551 9.17 51.63 1.78
C ALA A 551 9.09 50.39 0.86
N VAL A 552 8.27 49.41 1.22
CA VAL A 552 8.04 48.21 0.39
C VAL A 552 7.31 48.59 -0.90
N MET A 553 6.22 49.37 -0.79
CA MET A 553 5.47 49.86 -1.96
C MET A 553 6.35 50.72 -2.87
N GLN A 554 7.17 51.59 -2.30
CA GLN A 554 8.07 52.44 -3.08
C GLN A 554 9.13 51.63 -3.84
N ALA A 555 9.73 50.62 -3.18
CA ALA A 555 10.70 49.74 -3.84
C ALA A 555 10.07 48.95 -5.01
N ALA A 556 8.81 48.52 -4.87
CA ALA A 556 8.08 47.85 -5.94
C ALA A 556 7.85 48.79 -7.15
N LYS A 557 7.43 50.04 -6.90
CA LYS A 557 7.23 51.06 -7.95
C LYS A 557 8.53 51.36 -8.71
N GLU A 558 9.61 51.61 -7.98
CA GLU A 558 10.93 51.85 -8.59
C GLU A 558 11.43 50.67 -9.44
N ALA A 559 11.14 49.44 -9.00
CA ALA A 559 11.47 48.25 -9.77
C ALA A 559 10.64 48.15 -11.06
N VAL A 560 9.37 48.53 -11.04
CA VAL A 560 8.54 48.63 -12.24
C VAL A 560 9.09 49.68 -13.20
N ASP A 561 9.40 50.88 -12.70
CA ASP A 561 9.95 51.97 -13.52
C ASP A 561 11.27 51.58 -14.19
N ARG A 562 12.11 50.81 -13.48
CA ARG A 562 13.44 50.42 -13.96
C ARG A 562 13.46 49.16 -14.82
N TYR A 563 12.70 48.13 -14.47
CA TYR A 563 12.80 46.79 -15.07
C TYR A 563 11.52 46.34 -15.77
N GLY A 564 10.45 47.13 -15.71
CA GLY A 564 9.12 46.77 -16.19
C GLY A 564 8.36 45.85 -15.23
N THR A 565 7.17 45.46 -15.66
CA THR A 565 6.23 44.64 -14.87
C THR A 565 6.52 43.14 -14.93
N SER A 566 7.34 42.68 -15.89
CA SER A 566 7.65 41.27 -16.13
C SER A 566 9.09 41.12 -16.61
N VAL A 567 9.68 39.95 -16.34
CA VAL A 567 10.98 39.55 -16.92
C VAL A 567 10.84 38.79 -18.24
N SER A 568 9.60 38.38 -18.58
CA SER A 568 9.17 37.77 -19.86
C SER A 568 10.01 36.60 -20.37
N ALA A 569 10.71 35.89 -19.49
CA ALA A 569 11.49 34.70 -19.79
C ALA A 569 11.80 33.88 -18.52
N SER A 570 12.16 32.62 -18.71
CA SER A 570 12.80 31.82 -17.65
C SER A 570 14.12 32.46 -17.22
N ARG A 571 14.44 32.38 -15.93
CA ARG A 571 15.66 32.96 -15.35
C ARG A 571 16.93 32.35 -15.95
N LEU A 572 16.89 31.05 -16.29
CA LEU A 572 18.03 30.34 -16.88
C LEU A 572 18.44 30.91 -18.25
N VAL A 573 17.48 31.44 -19.01
CA VAL A 573 17.71 31.88 -20.40
C VAL A 573 18.00 33.39 -20.45
N SER A 574 17.03 34.22 -20.07
CA SER A 574 17.14 35.69 -20.17
C SER A 574 16.28 36.46 -19.16
N GLY A 575 15.62 35.75 -18.24
CA GLY A 575 14.73 36.33 -17.23
C GLY A 575 15.45 36.83 -15.97
N GLU A 576 16.74 36.56 -15.80
CA GLU A 576 17.51 36.97 -14.61
C GLU A 576 17.63 38.50 -14.52
N ARG A 577 17.41 39.05 -13.32
CA ARG A 577 17.65 40.46 -13.00
C ARG A 577 18.52 40.57 -11.75
N PRO A 578 19.31 41.65 -11.58
CA PRO A 578 20.14 41.84 -10.38
C PRO A 578 19.37 41.75 -9.06
N LEU A 579 18.08 42.11 -9.06
CA LEU A 579 17.19 42.02 -7.90
C LEU A 579 16.99 40.57 -7.43
N HIS A 580 16.96 39.59 -8.33
CA HIS A 580 16.73 38.19 -7.96
C HIS A 580 17.89 37.65 -7.12
N GLY A 581 19.13 37.82 -7.58
CA GLY A 581 20.31 37.44 -6.80
C GLY A 581 20.46 38.22 -5.49
N GLN A 582 20.02 39.48 -5.43
CA GLN A 582 19.99 40.25 -4.17
C GLN A 582 18.96 39.68 -3.19
N LEU A 583 17.78 39.31 -3.67
CA LEU A 583 16.73 38.68 -2.88
C LEU A 583 17.19 37.31 -2.36
N GLU A 584 17.78 36.48 -3.22
CA GLU A 584 18.31 35.15 -2.83
C GLU A 584 19.36 35.25 -1.72
N ARG A 585 20.31 36.19 -1.84
CA ARG A 585 21.27 36.45 -0.75
C ARG A 585 20.58 36.92 0.53
N ALA A 586 19.62 37.85 0.42
CA ALA A 586 18.91 38.35 1.59
C ALA A 586 18.09 37.26 2.31
N ILE A 587 17.52 36.31 1.56
CA ILE A 587 16.82 35.13 2.10
C ILE A 587 17.81 34.19 2.79
N ALA A 588 18.92 33.83 2.12
CA ALA A 588 19.95 32.96 2.67
C ALA A 588 20.50 33.53 4.00
N ASP A 589 20.86 34.81 4.01
CA ASP A 589 21.30 35.54 5.21
C ASP A 589 20.22 35.58 6.32
N LEU A 590 18.94 35.69 5.97
CA LEU A 590 17.85 35.75 6.96
C LEU A 590 17.65 34.38 7.62
N ILE A 591 17.61 33.31 6.83
CA ILE A 591 17.49 31.95 7.34
C ILE A 591 18.79 31.50 8.02
N GLY A 592 19.93 32.01 7.58
CA GLY A 592 21.27 31.56 7.98
C GLY A 592 21.71 30.30 7.23
N ALA A 593 21.18 30.06 6.03
CA ALA A 593 21.61 28.99 5.13
C ALA A 593 22.69 29.49 4.16
N GLU A 594 23.44 28.58 3.54
CA GLU A 594 24.52 28.93 2.60
C GLU A 594 24.00 29.69 1.37
N SER A 595 22.90 29.22 0.78
CA SER A 595 22.30 29.84 -0.40
C SER A 595 20.79 29.63 -0.49
N SER A 596 20.16 30.31 -1.44
CA SER A 596 18.73 30.14 -1.72
C SER A 596 18.39 30.34 -3.20
N LEU A 597 17.23 29.81 -3.58
CA LEU A 597 16.64 29.90 -4.92
C LEU A 597 15.21 30.39 -4.82
N VAL A 598 14.86 31.43 -5.58
CA VAL A 598 13.50 31.98 -5.60
C VAL A 598 12.68 31.44 -6.77
N PHE A 599 11.46 31.01 -6.45
CA PHE A 599 10.42 30.48 -7.33
C PHE A 599 9.23 31.44 -7.43
N ILE A 600 8.36 31.24 -8.42
CA ILE A 600 7.25 32.16 -8.73
C ILE A 600 6.03 32.04 -7.79
N GLY A 601 5.89 30.93 -7.04
CA GLY A 601 4.75 30.73 -6.14
C GLY A 601 5.06 29.76 -5.01
N GLY A 602 4.51 30.02 -3.82
CA GLY A 602 4.76 29.18 -2.63
C GLY A 602 4.28 27.74 -2.81
N HIS A 603 3.06 27.54 -3.33
CA HIS A 603 2.50 26.21 -3.57
C HIS A 603 3.37 25.38 -4.53
N ALA A 604 3.66 25.94 -5.71
CA ALA A 604 4.49 25.30 -6.73
C ALA A 604 5.95 25.07 -6.28
N THR A 605 6.43 25.79 -5.26
CA THR A 605 7.78 25.58 -4.71
C THR A 605 7.88 24.21 -4.03
N ASN A 606 6.90 23.85 -3.20
CA ASN A 606 6.84 22.52 -2.58
C ASN A 606 6.69 21.42 -3.64
N GLU A 607 5.73 21.59 -4.56
CA GLU A 607 5.47 20.63 -5.63
C GLU A 607 6.71 20.35 -6.48
N SER A 608 7.33 21.42 -6.99
CA SER A 608 8.50 21.29 -7.85
C SER A 608 9.73 20.80 -7.11
N THR A 609 9.89 21.11 -5.82
CA THR A 609 11.09 20.71 -5.08
C THR A 609 11.02 19.24 -4.67
N ILE A 610 9.91 18.83 -4.04
CA ILE A 610 9.72 17.44 -3.61
C ILE A 610 9.56 16.53 -4.84
N GLY A 611 8.75 16.95 -5.81
CA GLY A 611 8.51 16.20 -7.05
C GLY A 611 9.76 15.95 -7.88
N HIS A 612 10.78 16.81 -7.74
CA HIS A 612 12.03 16.71 -8.49
C HIS A 612 13.15 15.97 -7.73
N LEU A 613 13.28 16.20 -6.42
CA LEU A 613 14.39 15.64 -5.64
C LEU A 613 14.22 14.15 -5.28
N PHE A 614 12.98 13.67 -5.25
CA PHE A 614 12.61 12.32 -4.83
C PHE A 614 11.94 11.56 -5.97
N LYS A 615 12.04 10.23 -5.96
CA LYS A 615 11.49 9.38 -7.02
C LYS A 615 11.07 8.00 -6.51
N PRO A 616 10.52 7.09 -7.35
CA PRO A 616 10.24 5.72 -6.94
C PRO A 616 11.47 5.06 -6.29
N GLY A 617 11.24 4.38 -5.16
CA GLY A 617 12.28 3.81 -4.29
C GLY A 617 12.77 4.74 -3.16
N ASP A 618 12.33 6.00 -3.12
CA ASP A 618 12.49 6.89 -1.97
C ASP A 618 11.20 6.92 -1.11
N LEU A 619 11.27 7.51 0.09
CA LEU A 619 10.16 7.69 1.02
C LEU A 619 10.02 9.17 1.42
N VAL A 620 8.80 9.70 1.32
CA VAL A 620 8.42 10.98 1.91
C VAL A 620 7.50 10.72 3.10
N VAL A 621 7.99 11.06 4.29
CA VAL A 621 7.27 10.99 5.56
C VAL A 621 6.86 12.41 5.96
N HIS A 622 5.58 12.65 6.16
CA HIS A 622 5.09 14.00 6.50
C HIS A 622 4.08 13.96 7.65
N ASP A 623 3.95 15.07 8.35
CA ASP A 623 2.93 15.22 9.41
C ASP A 623 1.52 15.08 8.81
N TRP A 624 0.58 14.50 9.55
CA TRP A 624 -0.80 14.32 9.11
C TRP A 624 -1.47 15.62 8.66
N LEU A 625 -1.12 16.75 9.29
CA LEU A 625 -1.68 18.08 8.99
C LEU A 625 -0.87 18.87 7.94
N ALA A 626 0.11 18.24 7.29
CA ALA A 626 0.94 18.92 6.30
C ALA A 626 0.11 19.54 5.15
N HIS A 627 0.48 20.75 4.77
CA HIS A 627 -0.16 21.53 3.72
C HIS A 627 -0.26 20.76 2.39
N ASN A 628 -1.36 20.94 1.66
CA ASN A 628 -1.64 20.20 0.42
C ASN A 628 -0.49 20.24 -0.60
N SER A 629 0.24 21.34 -0.73
CA SER A 629 1.38 21.42 -1.66
C SER A 629 2.49 20.41 -1.37
N ILE A 630 2.70 20.04 -0.10
CA ILE A 630 3.65 18.99 0.30
C ILE A 630 3.13 17.63 -0.19
N ILE A 631 1.82 17.40 -0.03
CA ILE A 631 1.14 16.18 -0.48
C ILE A 631 1.22 16.05 -2.00
N GLN A 632 0.91 17.12 -2.74
CA GLN A 632 1.01 17.14 -4.20
C GLN A 632 2.46 16.91 -4.65
N GLY A 633 3.45 17.54 -4.01
CA GLY A 633 4.86 17.29 -4.30
C GLY A 633 5.27 15.83 -4.07
N ALA A 634 4.81 15.20 -2.99
CA ALA A 634 5.05 13.79 -2.72
C ALA A 634 4.39 12.88 -3.78
N LEU A 635 3.15 13.18 -4.20
CA LEU A 635 2.46 12.44 -5.25
C LEU A 635 3.19 12.57 -6.60
N LEU A 636 3.55 13.79 -6.99
CA LEU A 636 4.28 14.07 -8.23
C LEU A 636 5.65 13.40 -8.28
N SER A 637 6.30 13.21 -7.13
CA SER A 637 7.59 12.53 -7.06
C SER A 637 7.51 11.04 -7.41
N GLY A 638 6.37 10.39 -7.20
CA GLY A 638 6.27 8.92 -7.27
C GLY A 638 7.01 8.17 -6.15
N ALA A 639 7.60 8.87 -5.19
CA ALA A 639 8.13 8.28 -3.96
C ALA A 639 7.00 7.68 -3.12
N ARG A 640 7.32 6.68 -2.29
CA ARG A 640 6.33 6.17 -1.33
C ARG A 640 6.02 7.30 -0.35
N ARG A 641 4.74 7.61 -0.17
CA ARG A 641 4.27 8.58 0.82
C ARG A 641 3.78 7.86 2.07
N ARG A 642 4.12 8.36 3.25
CA ARG A 642 3.51 7.94 4.52
C ARG A 642 3.27 9.16 5.41
N ALA A 643 2.07 9.26 5.99
CA ALA A 643 1.80 10.23 7.03
C ALA A 643 2.16 9.65 8.41
N PHE A 644 2.57 10.49 9.35
CA PHE A 644 2.62 10.16 10.78
C PHE A 644 1.64 11.03 11.56
N ALA A 645 1.15 10.52 12.69
CA ALA A 645 0.21 11.25 13.53
C ALA A 645 0.80 12.60 13.97
N HIS A 646 -0.04 13.63 13.94
CA HIS A 646 0.36 15.01 14.14
C HIS A 646 1.22 15.22 15.41
N ASN A 647 2.41 15.81 15.24
CA ASN A 647 3.41 16.05 16.29
C ASN A 647 3.79 14.80 17.13
N ASN A 648 3.52 13.58 16.63
CA ASN A 648 3.84 12.33 17.31
C ASN A 648 5.21 11.80 16.90
N TYR A 649 6.25 12.35 17.52
CA TYR A 649 7.65 12.03 17.24
C TYR A 649 8.01 10.57 17.53
N ASP A 650 7.36 9.92 18.51
CA ASP A 650 7.61 8.51 18.83
C ASP A 650 7.02 7.59 17.77
N ALA A 651 5.86 7.95 17.20
CA ALA A 651 5.30 7.25 16.05
C ALA A 651 6.21 7.40 14.82
N LEU A 652 6.71 8.61 14.56
CA LEU A 652 7.68 8.87 13.49
C LEU A 652 8.97 8.04 13.68
N ASP A 653 9.56 8.05 14.88
CA ASP A 653 10.77 7.30 15.19
C ASP A 653 10.56 5.78 15.05
N ARG A 654 9.43 5.23 15.53
CA ARG A 654 9.06 3.82 15.33
C ARG A 654 8.84 3.46 13.86
N LEU A 655 8.20 4.34 13.09
CA LEU A 655 7.99 4.16 11.66
C LEU A 655 9.33 4.05 10.95
N LEU A 656 10.23 5.02 11.17
CA LEU A 656 11.55 5.05 10.55
C LEU A 656 12.42 3.86 10.99
N LYS A 657 12.40 3.47 12.27
CA LYS A 657 13.10 2.25 12.76
C LYS A 657 12.73 1.00 11.95
N ARG A 658 11.47 0.88 11.55
CA ARG A 658 10.96 -0.30 10.84
C ARG A 658 11.33 -0.29 9.37
N VAL A 659 11.18 0.85 8.70
CA VAL A 659 11.17 0.90 7.23
C VAL A 659 12.37 1.64 6.62
N ARG A 660 13.20 2.31 7.41
CA ARG A 660 14.29 3.15 6.88
C ARG A 660 15.24 2.39 5.96
N GLY A 661 15.51 1.11 6.24
CA GLY A 661 16.39 0.25 5.44
C GLY A 661 15.85 -0.14 4.07
N GLU A 662 14.54 0.06 3.81
CA GLU A 662 13.87 -0.31 2.56
C GLU A 662 13.99 0.78 1.48
N TYR A 663 14.39 2.00 1.85
CA TYR A 663 14.35 3.16 0.97
C TYR A 663 15.73 3.78 0.76
N ARG A 664 16.00 4.22 -0.47
CA ARG A 664 17.27 4.87 -0.82
C ARG A 664 17.42 6.21 -0.09
N ARG A 665 16.45 7.12 -0.27
CA ARG A 665 16.37 8.39 0.45
C ARG A 665 15.08 8.45 1.26
N VAL A 666 15.14 9.13 2.39
CA VAL A 666 13.96 9.43 3.20
C VAL A 666 13.93 10.92 3.49
N LEU A 667 12.81 11.56 3.17
CA LEU A 667 12.51 12.94 3.55
C LEU A 667 11.49 12.96 4.67
N ILE A 668 11.78 13.68 5.74
CA ILE A 668 10.81 14.08 6.76
C ILE A 668 10.37 15.51 6.42
N VAL A 669 9.07 15.76 6.30
CA VAL A 669 8.52 17.09 6.00
C VAL A 669 7.55 17.53 7.10
N VAL A 670 7.78 18.73 7.63
CA VAL A 670 6.91 19.39 8.62
C VAL A 670 6.73 20.87 8.28
N GLU A 671 5.69 21.49 8.83
CA GLU A 671 5.52 22.95 8.80
C GLU A 671 6.10 23.59 10.05
N GLY A 672 6.69 24.79 9.95
CA GLY A 672 7.20 25.52 11.10
C GLY A 672 6.11 26.11 11.99
N VAL A 673 4.94 26.42 11.42
CA VAL A 673 3.67 26.67 12.11
C VAL A 673 2.58 26.06 11.26
N TYR A 674 1.75 25.19 11.85
CA TYR A 674 0.69 24.53 11.11
C TYR A 674 -0.46 25.51 10.84
N GLY A 675 -0.74 25.76 9.57
CA GLY A 675 -1.66 26.82 9.15
C GLY A 675 -3.13 26.63 9.55
N MET A 676 -3.52 25.45 10.03
CA MET A 676 -4.91 25.14 10.43
C MET A 676 -5.15 25.26 11.93
N ASP A 677 -4.16 24.86 12.74
CA ASP A 677 -4.29 24.73 14.19
C ASP A 677 -3.45 25.79 14.95
N GLY A 678 -2.46 26.37 14.28
CA GLY A 678 -1.64 27.44 14.84
C GLY A 678 -0.70 26.97 15.96
N ASP A 679 -0.48 25.67 16.06
CA ASP A 679 0.59 25.05 16.82
C ASP A 679 1.84 24.91 15.93
N PHE A 680 2.90 24.30 16.46
CA PHE A 680 4.20 24.17 15.81
C PHE A 680 4.99 22.97 16.35
N PRO A 681 5.94 22.41 15.58
CA PRO A 681 6.69 21.23 15.98
C PRO A 681 7.83 21.54 16.97
N ASP A 682 8.25 20.51 17.71
CA ASP A 682 9.54 20.44 18.40
C ASP A 682 10.61 20.10 17.36
N LEU A 683 11.18 21.14 16.75
CA LEU A 683 12.15 20.99 15.68
C LEU A 683 13.46 20.32 16.16
N ALA A 684 13.87 20.54 17.42
CA ALA A 684 15.09 19.93 17.96
C ALA A 684 14.96 18.40 18.03
N ARG A 685 13.78 17.90 18.43
CA ARG A 685 13.49 16.46 18.45
C ARG A 685 13.44 15.86 17.04
N LEU A 686 12.94 16.60 16.05
CA LEU A 686 12.95 16.16 14.65
C LEU A 686 14.38 16.08 14.08
N VAL A 687 15.25 17.03 14.42
CA VAL A 687 16.68 16.99 14.06
C VAL A 687 17.37 15.76 14.64
N ASP A 688 17.11 15.44 15.90
CA ASP A 688 17.62 14.24 16.55
C ASP A 688 17.13 12.95 15.86
N ILE A 689 15.83 12.88 15.53
CA ILE A 689 15.25 11.77 14.75
C ILE A 689 15.90 11.65 13.37
N LYS A 690 16.04 12.75 12.60
CA LYS A 690 16.64 12.69 11.26
C LYS A 690 18.07 12.14 11.33
N ARG A 691 18.84 12.56 12.34
CA ARG A 691 20.25 12.16 12.51
C ARG A 691 20.35 10.68 12.84
N ARG A 692 19.53 10.18 13.79
CA ARG A 692 19.48 8.74 14.12
C ARG A 692 19.15 7.87 12.92
N HIS A 693 18.20 8.30 12.09
CA HIS A 693 17.72 7.52 10.94
C HIS A 693 18.42 7.84 9.63
N LYS A 694 19.41 8.74 9.62
CA LYS A 694 20.09 9.19 8.39
C LYS A 694 19.07 9.60 7.32
N ALA A 695 18.09 10.41 7.72
CA ALA A 695 17.04 10.96 6.87
C ALA A 695 17.29 12.46 6.63
N MET A 696 16.69 12.99 5.57
CA MET A 696 16.63 14.41 5.30
C MET A 696 15.44 15.04 6.03
N LEU A 697 15.54 16.32 6.36
CA LEU A 697 14.49 17.12 6.97
C LEU A 697 14.23 18.37 6.12
N MET A 698 12.97 18.55 5.77
CA MET A 698 12.45 19.75 5.14
C MET A 698 11.46 20.45 6.07
N VAL A 699 11.63 21.76 6.24
CA VAL A 699 10.75 22.60 7.06
C VAL A 699 10.11 23.65 6.16
N ASP A 700 8.78 23.68 6.13
CA ASP A 700 8.00 24.75 5.48
C ASP A 700 7.79 25.91 6.45
N GLU A 701 8.53 26.99 6.24
CA GLU A 701 8.54 28.22 7.03
C GLU A 701 7.43 29.22 6.62
N ALA A 702 6.43 28.82 5.84
CA ALA A 702 5.47 29.76 5.28
C ALA A 702 4.71 30.55 6.36
N HIS A 703 4.30 29.92 7.47
CA HIS A 703 3.60 30.60 8.57
C HIS A 703 4.52 31.05 9.71
N SER A 704 5.76 30.59 9.75
CA SER A 704 6.72 30.87 10.83
C SER A 704 7.74 31.96 10.49
N LEU A 705 8.13 32.13 9.21
CA LEU A 705 9.01 33.23 8.80
C LEU A 705 8.35 34.58 9.11
N GLY A 706 9.05 35.45 9.82
CA GLY A 706 8.56 36.76 10.25
C GLY A 706 7.59 36.72 11.44
N THR A 707 7.21 35.54 11.94
CA THR A 707 6.26 35.40 13.05
C THR A 707 6.86 34.71 14.27
N MET A 708 7.81 33.80 14.03
CA MET A 708 8.49 32.99 15.04
C MET A 708 9.94 33.42 15.21
N GLY A 709 10.48 33.15 16.40
CA GLY A 709 11.81 33.60 16.81
C GLY A 709 11.82 35.05 17.29
N ARG A 710 12.97 35.47 17.84
CA ARG A 710 13.16 36.82 18.38
C ARG A 710 13.26 37.88 17.29
N THR A 711 13.82 37.52 16.13
CA THR A 711 14.06 38.44 15.00
C THR A 711 13.22 38.09 13.78
N GLY A 712 12.32 37.10 13.88
CA GLY A 712 11.44 36.70 12.79
C GLY A 712 12.11 35.77 11.78
N ARG A 713 13.16 35.05 12.16
CA ARG A 713 13.84 34.13 11.24
C ARG A 713 13.09 32.81 11.02
N GLY A 714 12.09 32.51 11.85
CA GLY A 714 11.29 31.30 11.68
C GLY A 714 11.32 30.36 12.88
N ILE A 715 10.85 29.13 12.64
CA ILE A 715 10.79 28.09 13.68
C ILE A 715 12.19 27.65 14.11
N GLY A 716 13.18 27.69 13.21
CA GLY A 716 14.58 27.40 13.53
C GLY A 716 15.13 28.28 14.65
N GLU A 717 14.94 29.60 14.54
CA GLU A 717 15.34 30.56 15.59
C GLU A 717 14.52 30.37 16.87
N HIS A 718 13.22 30.06 16.75
CA HIS A 718 12.36 29.85 17.91
C HIS A 718 12.79 28.65 18.76
N CYS A 719 13.17 27.54 18.11
CA CYS A 719 13.60 26.31 18.77
C CYS A 719 15.11 26.26 19.07
N GLY A 720 15.88 27.29 18.69
CA GLY A 720 17.34 27.31 18.87
C GLY A 720 18.08 26.26 18.02
N VAL A 721 17.52 25.89 16.88
CA VAL A 721 18.10 24.91 15.95
C VAL A 721 19.04 25.60 14.98
N ALA A 722 20.23 25.04 14.77
CA ALA A 722 21.19 25.54 13.80
C ALA A 722 20.61 25.37 12.37
N PRO A 723 20.72 26.37 11.47
CA PRO A 723 20.17 26.28 10.12
C PRO A 723 20.66 25.05 9.34
N ASP A 724 21.93 24.66 9.52
CA ASP A 724 22.57 23.52 8.83
C ASP A 724 22.04 22.15 9.30
N ASP A 725 21.28 22.11 10.41
CA ASP A 725 20.65 20.88 10.89
C ASP A 725 19.38 20.51 10.13
N VAL A 726 18.87 21.42 9.29
CA VAL A 726 17.75 21.21 8.39
C VAL A 726 18.27 21.25 6.95
N ASP A 727 17.95 20.23 6.17
CA ASP A 727 18.52 20.08 4.83
C ASP A 727 17.85 21.01 3.80
N ILE A 728 16.56 21.28 3.99
CA ILE A 728 15.74 22.09 3.06
C ILE A 728 14.83 23.03 3.84
N TRP A 729 15.10 24.33 3.74
CA TRP A 729 14.20 25.37 4.23
C TRP A 729 13.33 25.84 3.07
N MET A 730 12.03 25.58 3.15
CA MET A 730 11.06 26.09 2.19
C MET A 730 10.32 27.28 2.81
N GLY A 731 9.98 28.28 2.01
CA GLY A 731 9.05 29.30 2.48
C GLY A 731 8.35 30.03 1.36
N THR A 732 7.41 30.91 1.73
CA THR A 732 6.67 31.76 0.79
C THR A 732 6.97 33.25 1.00
N LEU A 733 6.92 34.00 -0.09
CA LEU A 733 7.02 35.47 -0.07
C LEU A 733 5.66 36.16 0.11
N SER A 734 4.55 35.41 0.07
CA SER A 734 3.20 35.98 0.03
C SER A 734 2.54 36.31 1.36
N LYS A 735 3.15 35.91 2.47
CA LYS A 735 2.62 36.10 3.83
C LYS A 735 3.32 37.28 4.52
N SER A 736 4.19 37.01 5.48
CA SER A 736 4.93 38.03 6.25
C SER A 736 5.72 39.03 5.39
N LEU A 737 6.18 38.62 4.20
CA LEU A 737 6.96 39.45 3.30
C LEU A 737 6.13 40.28 2.32
N GLY A 738 4.79 40.13 2.30
CA GLY A 738 3.89 41.01 1.56
C GLY A 738 4.14 41.08 0.04
N SER A 739 4.58 39.99 -0.58
CA SER A 739 4.90 39.89 -2.00
C SER A 739 4.19 38.67 -2.64
N CYS A 740 4.77 38.04 -3.67
CA CYS A 740 4.30 36.79 -4.26
C CYS A 740 5.50 35.97 -4.71
N GLY A 741 5.54 34.68 -4.36
CA GLY A 741 6.66 33.80 -4.67
C GLY A 741 6.90 32.74 -3.60
N GLY A 742 7.91 31.92 -3.82
CA GLY A 742 8.44 30.99 -2.83
C GLY A 742 9.95 30.89 -2.93
N TYR A 743 10.57 30.22 -1.98
CA TYR A 743 12.00 29.97 -2.00
C TYR A 743 12.34 28.60 -1.42
N ILE A 744 13.49 28.08 -1.84
CA ILE A 744 14.21 27.02 -1.15
C ILE A 744 15.55 27.60 -0.71
N ALA A 745 15.91 27.39 0.55
CA ALA A 745 17.23 27.71 1.11
C ALA A 745 17.86 26.44 1.71
N GLY A 746 19.17 26.31 1.61
CA GLY A 746 19.91 25.13 2.03
C GLY A 746 21.39 25.24 1.67
N CYS A 747 22.09 24.11 1.56
CA CYS A 747 23.49 24.12 1.14
C CYS A 747 23.66 24.56 -0.32
N ASP A 748 24.84 25.07 -0.64
CA ASP A 748 25.19 25.59 -1.97
C ASP A 748 24.98 24.53 -3.07
N ASP A 749 25.37 23.28 -2.81
CA ASP A 749 25.24 22.19 -3.78
C ASP A 749 23.77 21.88 -4.13
N LEU A 750 22.88 21.88 -3.12
CA LEU A 750 21.45 21.67 -3.34
C LEU A 750 20.87 22.80 -4.20
N ILE A 751 21.19 24.04 -3.83
CA ILE A 751 20.66 25.22 -4.52
C ILE A 751 21.20 25.31 -5.95
N HIS A 752 22.48 25.00 -6.14
CA HIS A 752 23.09 24.92 -7.46
C HIS A 752 22.41 23.84 -8.30
N TYR A 753 22.21 22.64 -7.76
CA TYR A 753 21.50 21.56 -8.47
C TYR A 753 20.09 21.99 -8.90
N LEU A 754 19.29 22.55 -7.98
CA LEU A 754 17.92 22.99 -8.27
C LEU A 754 17.87 24.09 -9.33
N ARG A 755 18.82 25.03 -9.33
CA ARG A 755 18.89 26.14 -10.30
C ARG A 755 18.96 25.67 -11.76
N TYR A 756 19.53 24.49 -12.01
CA TYR A 756 19.67 23.94 -13.36
C TYR A 756 18.70 22.80 -13.67
N THR A 757 17.99 22.26 -12.68
CA THR A 757 17.23 21.01 -12.86
C THR A 757 15.79 21.08 -12.40
N ALA A 758 15.42 21.96 -11.46
CA ALA A 758 14.06 22.01 -10.91
C ALA A 758 13.05 22.52 -11.95
N PRO A 759 12.01 21.73 -12.32
CA PRO A 759 11.09 22.10 -13.40
C PRO A 759 10.36 23.42 -13.17
N GLY A 760 9.90 23.68 -11.94
CA GLY A 760 9.23 24.92 -11.54
C GLY A 760 10.12 26.16 -11.54
N PHE A 761 11.43 25.99 -11.74
CA PHE A 761 12.39 27.08 -11.96
C PHE A 761 12.80 27.16 -13.44
N VAL A 762 13.21 26.03 -14.03
CA VAL A 762 13.78 25.96 -15.39
C VAL A 762 12.72 26.27 -16.45
N TYR A 763 11.52 25.69 -16.32
CA TYR A 763 10.44 25.79 -17.31
C TYR A 763 9.36 26.82 -16.92
N SER A 764 9.65 27.69 -15.96
CA SER A 764 8.76 28.76 -15.51
C SER A 764 9.38 30.13 -15.75
N VAL A 765 8.55 31.17 -15.80
CA VAL A 765 9.01 32.56 -15.85
C VAL A 765 9.58 32.97 -14.49
N GLY A 766 10.58 33.86 -14.48
CA GLY A 766 11.07 34.44 -13.23
C GLY A 766 10.02 35.30 -12.53
N ILE A 767 10.10 35.38 -11.20
CA ILE A 767 9.31 36.32 -10.39
C ILE A 767 9.46 37.76 -10.94
N SER A 768 8.37 38.52 -10.97
CA SER A 768 8.36 39.88 -11.50
C SER A 768 9.30 40.81 -10.71
N PRO A 769 9.86 41.86 -11.36
CA PRO A 769 10.74 42.80 -10.66
C PRO A 769 10.07 43.48 -9.46
N ALA A 770 8.78 43.81 -9.57
CA ALA A 770 7.99 44.40 -8.50
C ALA A 770 7.91 43.48 -7.27
N ASN A 771 7.59 42.19 -7.47
CA ASN A 771 7.49 41.22 -6.39
C ASN A 771 8.87 40.93 -5.77
N ALA A 772 9.92 40.81 -6.59
CA ALA A 772 11.28 40.63 -6.08
C ALA A 772 11.74 41.80 -5.22
N ALA A 773 11.48 43.04 -5.67
CA ALA A 773 11.83 44.25 -4.94
C ALA A 773 11.01 44.42 -3.66
N ALA A 774 9.70 44.12 -3.69
CA ALA A 774 8.84 44.15 -2.51
C ALA A 774 9.36 43.17 -1.44
N ALA A 775 9.61 41.91 -1.80
CA ALA A 775 10.12 40.91 -0.85
C ALA A 775 11.50 41.32 -0.27
N LEU A 776 12.40 41.82 -1.11
CA LEU A 776 13.72 42.28 -0.68
C LEU A 776 13.62 43.48 0.27
N ALA A 777 12.73 44.44 -0.02
CA ALA A 777 12.45 45.57 0.85
C ALA A 777 11.82 45.12 2.17
N SER A 778 10.90 44.16 2.16
CA SER A 778 10.30 43.58 3.36
C SER A 778 11.33 42.92 4.27
N ILE A 779 12.29 42.17 3.72
CA ILE A 779 13.39 41.58 4.51
C ILE A 779 14.26 42.69 5.13
N ARG A 780 14.56 43.75 4.38
CA ARG A 780 15.30 44.92 4.90
C ARG A 780 14.53 45.64 6.01
N GLN A 781 13.22 45.80 5.85
CA GLN A 781 12.35 46.40 6.88
C GLN A 781 12.28 45.53 8.12
N LEU A 782 12.12 44.21 7.98
CA LEU A 782 12.13 43.27 9.09
C LEU A 782 13.43 43.36 9.91
N ARG A 783 14.58 43.46 9.24
CA ARG A 783 15.88 43.64 9.92
C ARG A 783 16.02 44.98 10.65
N ARG A 784 15.45 46.05 10.08
CA ARG A 784 15.46 47.40 10.69
C ARG A 784 14.48 47.53 11.85
N HIS A 785 13.36 46.83 11.76
CA HIS A 785 12.22 46.92 12.67
C HIS A 785 11.84 45.57 13.27
N PRO A 786 12.77 44.86 13.96
CA PRO A 786 12.48 43.56 14.56
C PRO A 786 11.39 43.63 15.64
N GLU A 787 11.14 44.82 16.22
CA GLU A 787 10.05 45.06 17.17
C GLU A 787 8.66 44.74 16.61
N ARG A 788 8.49 44.70 15.27
CA ARG A 788 7.22 44.27 14.65
C ARG A 788 6.90 42.81 14.95
N VAL A 789 7.93 41.95 15.03
CA VAL A 789 7.77 40.52 15.36
C VAL A 789 7.35 40.36 16.82
N GLU A 790 7.99 41.11 17.72
CA GLU A 790 7.63 41.11 19.15
C GLU A 790 6.20 41.64 19.35
N ALA A 791 5.83 42.73 18.68
CA ALA A 791 4.47 43.25 18.71
C ALA A 791 3.46 42.20 18.24
N LEU A 792 3.72 41.52 17.12
CA LEU A 792 2.89 40.45 16.60
C LEU A 792 2.73 39.32 17.62
N ARG A 793 3.82 38.79 18.17
CA ARG A 793 3.80 37.70 19.16
C ARG A 793 2.98 38.09 20.39
N ARG A 794 3.17 39.31 20.90
CA ARG A 794 2.38 39.83 22.03
C ARG A 794 0.90 39.89 21.70
N ARG A 795 0.53 40.39 20.51
CA ARG A 795 -0.87 40.48 20.04
C ARG A 795 -1.50 39.09 19.86
N SER A 796 -0.75 38.13 19.32
CA SER A 796 -1.21 36.75 19.19
C SER A 796 -1.47 36.10 20.54
N ALA A 797 -0.53 36.22 21.49
CA ALA A 797 -0.72 35.71 22.85
C ALA A 797 -1.90 36.38 23.56
N GLU A 798 -2.02 37.70 23.41
CA GLU A 798 -3.13 38.48 23.98
C GLU A 798 -4.49 38.03 23.43
N PHE A 799 -4.64 37.90 22.11
CA PHE A 799 -5.89 37.42 21.52
C PHE A 799 -6.23 35.99 21.97
N LEU A 800 -5.23 35.09 21.98
CA LEU A 800 -5.40 33.71 22.44
C LEU A 800 -5.92 33.66 23.89
N GLN A 801 -5.31 34.45 24.79
CA GLN A 801 -5.75 34.55 26.18
C GLN A 801 -7.17 35.09 26.30
N LEU A 802 -7.53 36.11 25.51
CA LEU A 802 -8.87 36.70 25.52
C LEU A 802 -9.93 35.69 25.07
N VAL A 803 -9.72 34.94 23.98
CA VAL A 803 -10.70 33.95 23.52
C VAL A 803 -10.79 32.74 24.45
N GLN A 804 -9.68 32.32 25.05
CA GLN A 804 -9.66 31.24 26.06
C GLN A 804 -10.36 31.65 27.35
N ALA A 805 -10.25 32.92 27.77
CA ALA A 805 -10.98 33.46 28.93
C ALA A 805 -12.50 33.43 28.73
N HIS A 806 -12.96 33.51 27.48
CA HIS A 806 -14.37 33.32 27.09
C HIS A 806 -14.79 31.84 26.96
N GLY A 807 -13.89 30.89 27.27
CA GLY A 807 -14.18 29.45 27.18
C GLY A 807 -14.29 28.90 25.76
N LEU A 808 -13.77 29.61 24.76
CA LEU A 808 -13.79 29.17 23.37
C LEU A 808 -12.70 28.12 23.10
N ASN A 809 -13.03 27.11 22.29
CA ASN A 809 -12.11 26.03 21.97
C ASN A 809 -11.09 26.48 20.90
N THR A 810 -9.82 26.59 21.30
CA THR A 810 -8.71 26.97 20.40
C THR A 810 -7.79 25.81 20.02
N GLY A 811 -8.17 24.56 20.32
CA GLY A 811 -7.34 23.38 20.09
C GLY A 811 -5.97 23.50 20.75
N GLN A 812 -4.91 23.13 20.02
CA GLN A 812 -3.52 23.16 20.49
C GLN A 812 -2.76 24.44 20.14
N SER A 813 -3.46 25.51 19.74
CA SER A 813 -2.83 26.77 19.30
C SER A 813 -1.76 27.26 20.28
N GLY A 814 -0.54 27.42 19.77
CA GLY A 814 0.65 27.74 20.57
C GLY A 814 0.91 29.24 20.75
N GLY A 815 -0.11 30.09 20.57
CA GLY A 815 0.05 31.54 20.59
C GLY A 815 0.74 32.11 19.34
N THR A 816 0.67 31.38 18.23
CA THR A 816 1.13 31.88 16.91
C THR A 816 0.10 32.88 16.34
N PRO A 817 0.42 33.59 15.25
CA PRO A 817 -0.54 34.45 14.57
C PRO A 817 -1.73 33.77 13.91
N VAL A 818 -1.82 32.45 13.98
CA VAL A 818 -2.94 31.66 13.50
C VAL A 818 -3.69 31.12 14.71
N ILE A 819 -4.91 31.59 14.93
CA ILE A 819 -5.70 31.20 16.11
C ILE A 819 -7.04 30.64 15.62
N PRO A 820 -7.24 29.32 15.67
CA PRO A 820 -8.53 28.71 15.36
C PRO A 820 -9.49 28.88 16.54
N ILE A 821 -10.78 28.98 16.22
CA ILE A 821 -11.90 28.80 17.16
C ILE A 821 -12.76 27.69 16.59
N ILE A 822 -12.65 26.50 17.19
CA ILE A 822 -13.27 25.26 16.72
C ILE A 822 -14.72 25.22 17.21
N LEU A 823 -15.65 25.28 16.28
CA LEU A 823 -17.09 25.28 16.55
C LEU A 823 -17.71 23.90 16.27
N GLY A 824 -17.04 23.10 15.45
CA GLY A 824 -17.40 21.72 15.10
C GLY A 824 -18.52 21.61 14.08
N ASP A 825 -19.54 22.44 14.18
CA ASP A 825 -20.69 22.45 13.26
C ASP A 825 -20.47 23.41 12.07
N PRO A 826 -20.54 22.94 10.81
CA PRO A 826 -20.34 23.78 9.62
C PRO A 826 -21.36 24.91 9.47
N THR A 827 -22.64 24.66 9.81
CA THR A 827 -23.73 25.64 9.66
C THR A 827 -23.57 26.77 10.67
N LEU A 828 -23.34 26.42 11.93
CA LEU A 828 -23.02 27.35 13.02
C LEU A 828 -21.79 28.19 12.67
N THR A 829 -20.75 27.56 12.10
CA THR A 829 -19.51 28.25 11.71
C THR A 829 -19.78 29.29 10.61
N LEU A 830 -20.56 28.93 9.61
CA LEU A 830 -20.94 29.84 8.53
C LEU A 830 -21.81 31.01 9.05
N GLN A 831 -22.82 30.71 9.88
CA GLN A 831 -23.67 31.71 10.51
C GLN A 831 -22.87 32.66 11.42
N ALA A 832 -21.92 32.12 12.18
CA ALA A 832 -21.05 32.92 13.04
C ALA A 832 -20.18 33.88 12.21
N ALA A 833 -19.56 33.39 11.12
CA ALA A 833 -18.79 34.24 10.23
C ALA A 833 -19.64 35.36 9.60
N GLN A 834 -20.87 35.04 9.15
CA GLN A 834 -21.78 36.03 8.57
C GLN A 834 -22.25 37.07 9.59
N SER A 835 -22.58 36.64 10.82
CA SER A 835 -22.97 37.52 11.92
C SER A 835 -21.82 38.45 12.33
N LEU A 836 -20.61 37.92 12.47
CA LEU A 836 -19.42 38.72 12.77
C LEU A 836 -19.13 39.72 11.65
N LEU A 837 -19.28 39.32 10.39
CA LEU A 837 -19.12 40.23 9.24
C LEU A 837 -20.16 41.36 9.28
N ALA A 838 -21.41 41.05 9.64
CA ALA A 838 -22.45 42.06 9.82
C ALA A 838 -22.10 43.06 10.95
N GLN A 839 -21.50 42.56 12.04
CA GLN A 839 -21.00 43.35 13.18
C GLN A 839 -19.70 44.12 12.89
N GLY A 840 -19.11 43.97 11.70
CA GLY A 840 -17.91 44.71 11.32
C GLY A 840 -16.59 43.93 11.47
N ILE A 841 -16.64 42.62 11.70
CA ILE A 841 -15.46 41.76 11.92
C ILE A 841 -15.35 40.75 10.77
N ASN A 842 -14.30 40.90 9.96
CA ASN A 842 -14.00 40.00 8.86
C ASN A 842 -13.11 38.84 9.33
N VAL A 843 -13.73 37.69 9.59
CA VAL A 843 -13.07 36.40 9.83
C VAL A 843 -13.67 35.35 8.90
N ARG A 844 -12.86 34.40 8.43
CA ARG A 844 -13.31 33.39 7.47
C ARG A 844 -13.65 32.07 8.15
N PRO A 845 -14.76 31.43 7.77
CA PRO A 845 -15.05 30.06 8.16
C PRO A 845 -14.16 29.09 7.37
N LEU A 846 -13.74 28.02 8.03
CA LEU A 846 -13.17 26.84 7.41
C LEU A 846 -14.15 25.70 7.61
N LEU A 847 -14.58 25.12 6.49
CA LEU A 847 -15.65 24.13 6.40
C LEU A 847 -15.11 22.87 5.68
N PRO A 848 -15.76 21.71 5.84
CA PRO A 848 -15.47 20.53 5.03
C PRO A 848 -15.52 20.84 3.52
N PRO A 849 -14.67 20.21 2.68
CA PRO A 849 -13.69 19.18 3.01
C PRO A 849 -12.32 19.73 3.48
N ALA A 850 -12.17 21.05 3.67
CA ALA A 850 -10.88 21.64 4.06
C ALA A 850 -10.47 21.31 5.52
N VAL A 851 -11.44 20.87 6.32
CA VAL A 851 -11.30 20.29 7.66
C VAL A 851 -12.22 19.07 7.74
N GLU A 852 -11.99 18.18 8.71
CA GLU A 852 -12.90 17.07 9.00
C GLU A 852 -14.32 17.58 9.35
N GLU A 853 -15.35 16.75 9.16
CA GLU A 853 -16.77 17.11 9.35
C GLU A 853 -17.06 17.80 10.69
N ASN A 854 -16.48 17.30 11.79
CA ASN A 854 -16.60 17.88 13.14
C ASN A 854 -15.51 18.91 13.47
N GLY A 855 -14.74 19.34 12.47
CA GLY A 855 -13.57 20.21 12.59
C GLY A 855 -13.82 21.66 12.14
N ALA A 856 -15.06 22.02 11.80
CA ALA A 856 -15.42 23.35 11.33
C ALA A 856 -15.01 24.43 12.35
N ARG A 857 -14.41 25.52 11.84
CA ARG A 857 -13.77 26.53 12.69
C ARG A 857 -13.71 27.90 12.04
N LEU A 858 -13.66 28.94 12.87
CA LEU A 858 -13.22 30.28 12.44
C LEU A 858 -11.71 30.38 12.61
N ARG A 859 -10.99 30.93 11.64
CA ARG A 859 -9.53 31.08 11.74
C ARG A 859 -9.13 32.54 11.72
N PHE A 860 -8.58 33.00 12.85
CA PHE A 860 -8.14 34.36 13.05
C PHE A 860 -6.66 34.49 12.70
N PHE A 861 -6.35 35.45 11.85
CA PHE A 861 -4.98 35.83 11.50
C PHE A 861 -4.63 37.17 12.14
N ILE A 862 -3.70 37.14 13.09
CA ILE A 862 -3.30 38.31 13.84
C ILE A 862 -2.18 39.04 13.09
N THR A 863 -2.28 40.36 12.96
CA THR A 863 -1.18 41.20 12.47
C THR A 863 -0.60 42.05 13.61
N SER A 864 0.68 42.42 13.48
CA SER A 864 1.37 43.38 14.36
C SER A 864 0.66 44.74 14.45
N GLN A 865 -0.18 45.06 13.48
CA GLN A 865 -0.93 46.32 13.40
C GLN A 865 -2.22 46.33 14.25
N HIS A 866 -2.66 45.18 14.76
CA HIS A 866 -3.84 45.14 15.64
C HIS A 866 -3.57 45.87 16.96
N THR A 867 -4.57 46.60 17.43
CA THR A 867 -4.56 47.20 18.77
C THR A 867 -5.18 46.24 19.80
N THR A 868 -4.82 46.41 21.08
CA THR A 868 -5.43 45.66 22.19
C THR A 868 -6.96 45.79 22.20
N ASP A 869 -7.49 47.00 21.95
CA ASP A 869 -8.92 47.24 21.95
C ASP A 869 -9.63 46.51 20.80
N GLN A 870 -9.00 46.46 19.62
CA GLN A 870 -9.52 45.69 18.48
C GLN A 870 -9.55 44.18 18.79
N LEU A 871 -8.50 43.64 19.40
CA LEU A 871 -8.44 42.22 19.78
C LEU A 871 -9.51 41.87 20.82
N ARG A 872 -9.68 42.73 21.84
CA ARG A 872 -10.73 42.55 22.87
C ARG A 872 -12.12 42.62 22.27
N ALA A 873 -12.40 43.64 21.45
CA ALA A 873 -13.69 43.78 20.78
C ALA A 873 -14.02 42.56 19.91
N ALA A 874 -13.03 42.01 19.20
CA ALA A 874 -13.21 40.81 18.40
C ALA A 874 -13.47 39.56 19.24
N ALA A 875 -12.73 39.37 20.34
CA ALA A 875 -12.90 38.25 21.25
C ALA A 875 -14.27 38.27 21.93
N ASP A 876 -14.72 39.44 22.39
CA ASP A 876 -16.04 39.63 22.99
C ASP A 876 -17.16 39.37 21.97
N ALA A 877 -17.01 39.87 20.74
CA ALA A 877 -18.01 39.67 19.69
C ALA A 877 -18.14 38.20 19.27
N VAL A 878 -17.03 37.46 19.12
CA VAL A 878 -17.10 36.03 18.78
C VAL A 878 -17.71 35.21 19.91
N ALA A 879 -17.38 35.51 21.17
CA ALA A 879 -17.98 34.85 22.32
C ALA A 879 -19.50 35.07 22.38
N ALA A 880 -19.95 36.33 22.23
CA ALA A 880 -21.37 36.67 22.20
C ALA A 880 -22.09 36.01 21.01
N CYS A 881 -21.48 36.02 19.83
CA CYS A 881 -22.04 35.41 18.62
C CYS A 881 -22.23 33.90 18.77
N VAL A 882 -21.20 33.19 19.26
CA VAL A 882 -21.27 31.73 19.48
C VAL A 882 -22.30 31.38 20.56
N ALA A 883 -22.39 32.18 21.64
CA ALA A 883 -23.38 31.97 22.69
C ALA A 883 -24.83 32.16 22.20
N GLN A 884 -25.07 33.11 21.29
CA GLN A 884 -26.40 33.35 20.71
C GLN A 884 -26.83 32.27 19.72
N LEU A 885 -25.89 31.74 18.93
CA LEU A 885 -26.19 30.78 17.86
C LEU A 885 -26.25 29.32 18.35
N ARG A 886 -25.66 29.00 19.51
CA ARG A 886 -25.80 27.67 20.11
C ARG A 886 -27.22 27.49 20.69
N PRO A 887 -27.98 26.46 20.29
CA PRO A 887 -29.28 26.19 20.90
C PRO A 887 -29.12 25.85 22.39
N ALA A 888 -30.03 26.34 23.23
CA ALA A 888 -30.07 26.01 24.65
C ALA A 888 -30.39 24.52 24.84
N GLY A 889 -29.37 23.67 24.95
CA GLY A 889 -29.49 22.28 25.40
C GLY A 889 -29.66 22.21 26.93
N PRO A 890 -30.24 21.12 27.47
CA PRO A 890 -30.64 21.03 28.88
C PRO A 890 -29.42 21.17 29.80
N SER A 891 -29.61 21.93 30.88
CA SER A 891 -28.66 22.11 31.97
C SER A 891 -28.35 20.78 32.66
N ASN A 892 -27.37 20.03 32.17
CA ASN A 892 -26.77 18.95 32.95
C ASN A 892 -25.72 19.56 33.88
N GLY A 893 -26.14 19.79 35.12
CA GLY A 893 -25.25 20.16 36.21
C GLY A 893 -24.12 19.12 36.34
N HIS A 894 -22.89 19.57 36.17
CA HIS A 894 -21.73 18.90 36.76
C HIS A 894 -21.10 19.90 37.72
N SER A 895 -21.38 19.64 39.00
CA SER A 895 -20.73 20.23 40.14
C SER A 895 -19.21 20.11 40.04
N ALA A 896 -18.53 21.19 40.37
CA ALA A 896 -17.13 21.21 40.72
C ALA A 896 -16.83 20.23 41.88
N ASN A 897 -15.79 19.43 41.69
CA ASN A 897 -14.86 18.85 42.69
C ASN A 897 -13.80 18.11 41.84
N GLY A 898 -12.50 18.37 41.88
CA GLY A 898 -11.64 18.76 42.99
C GLY A 898 -10.68 17.59 43.28
N ASN A 899 -9.43 17.73 42.82
CA ASN A 899 -8.21 17.00 43.22
C ASN A 899 -8.10 15.47 43.10
N GLY A 900 -6.95 15.01 42.58
CA GLY A 900 -6.44 13.67 42.87
C GLY A 900 -5.35 13.16 41.91
N ALA A 901 -4.10 13.52 42.16
CA ALA A 901 -2.94 12.79 41.63
C ALA A 901 -2.83 11.41 42.28
N ALA A 902 -2.53 10.34 41.52
CA ALA A 902 -1.77 9.17 41.98
C ALA A 902 -1.46 8.16 40.85
N SER A 903 -0.16 8.02 40.56
CA SER A 903 0.67 6.79 40.46
C SER A 903 0.08 5.43 40.00
N PRO A 904 0.85 4.61 39.24
CA PRO A 904 0.42 3.33 38.69
C PRO A 904 0.66 2.15 39.66
N GLN A 905 -0.27 1.20 39.75
CA GLN A 905 0.03 -0.13 40.30
C GLN A 905 -0.70 -1.27 39.59
N ARG A 906 0.06 -2.37 39.51
CA ARG A 906 -0.21 -3.70 38.95
C ARG A 906 -1.29 -4.48 39.70
N GLY A 907 -1.90 -5.44 38.98
CA GLY A 907 -2.56 -6.64 39.50
C GLY A 907 -3.51 -7.21 38.44
N ALA A 908 -3.08 -8.08 37.53
CA ALA A 908 -3.06 -9.54 37.68
C ALA A 908 -4.36 -10.14 38.27
N LEU A 909 -5.19 -10.78 37.42
CA LEU A 909 -5.53 -12.22 37.48
C LEU A 909 -6.77 -12.55 36.62
N ARG A 910 -6.54 -13.47 35.66
CA ARG A 910 -7.40 -14.62 35.26
C ARG A 910 -8.87 -14.36 34.87
N ARG A 911 -9.18 -14.57 33.60
CA ARG A 911 -9.45 -15.91 33.01
C ARG A 911 -9.10 -15.90 31.53
#